data_AF-A0A8C6BSA4-F1
#
_entry.id   AF-A0A8C6BSA4-F1
#
_cell.length_a   1.000
_cell.length_b   1.000
_cell.length_c   1.000
_cell.angle_alpha   90.00
_cell.angle_beta   90.00
_cell.angle_gamma   90.00
#
_symmetry.space_group_name_H-M   'P 1'
#
loop_
_entity.id
_entity.type
_entity.pdbx_description
1 polymer ?
#
loop_
_entity_poly.entity_id
_entity_poly.type
_entity_poly.pdbx_seq_one_letter_code
_entity_poly.pdbx_strand_id
1 'polypeptide(L)'
;MTGAKRKKKSVLWSKMHMPHCEDFKQWCKRRLPILEWATHYNLKENLLPDTVSGIMLAVQQVTQGLAFAVLSSVHPMFGLYGSLFPAIIYAIFGMGRHVATGTFALTSLISANAVERLVPLNSQNLTTQSNTSVLGLSDFEMQRIGVAAAVSFLGGVIQVAMFVLQLGSATFLLTEPVISAMTTGAATHVVTSQVKYLLGMKMPYISGPLGFFYIYAYVFENIKSVRLEALLLSLLSIVVLVLVKELNEQFKRKIKVVLPIDLVLIIAASFTCYCTNMENTYGLEVVGHIPKGIPPPRAPPMNILSAVITEAFGVALVGYVASLALAQGSAKKFKYSVDDNQELLAHGLSNVIPSFFFCIPSAAAMGRTAVLYSTGAKTQVACLISCIFILIVIYAIGPLLYWLPMCVLASIIVVGLKGMLIQFRDLKKYWNVDKIDWGIWVSTYIFTICFAANVGLLFGVVCTIAIVIGRFPRAKTLSIKNMKEMEFKVKTEMDDETLQQVKIISINNPLVFLNVKKFHTDLMNIIQKENASNQPLDEISKCEQNTLLNSLSNGICNEEATHPCLNQKCSLILDCSGLTFYDYSGVSMLVEVSTDCKNKSVDVSLVHCTASLIKAMKYWGDLDSEKPIFFESVSAAISNIHLNKNLSKLSDHSEI
;
A
#
# COMPACT_ATOMS: atom_id res chain seq x y z
N MET A 1 -9.58 13.37 -64.55
CA MET A 1 -8.33 14.07 -64.17
C MET A 1 -8.74 15.42 -63.59
N THR A 2 -8.51 15.86 -62.36
CA THR A 2 -7.66 15.45 -61.23
C THR A 2 -8.24 16.14 -59.99
N GLY A 3 -8.62 15.40 -58.95
CA GLY A 3 -7.94 15.51 -57.65
C GLY A 3 -8.56 16.48 -56.65
N ALA A 4 -9.58 16.03 -55.90
CA ALA A 4 -10.03 16.66 -54.67
C ALA A 4 -8.94 16.56 -53.58
N LYS A 5 -8.33 17.69 -53.20
CA LYS A 5 -7.35 17.74 -52.10
C LYS A 5 -8.04 17.83 -50.74
N ARG A 6 -7.99 16.70 -50.04
CA ARG A 6 -8.26 16.46 -48.62
C ARG A 6 -7.57 17.49 -47.71
N LYS A 7 -8.31 18.39 -47.05
CA LYS A 7 -7.84 19.16 -45.87
C LYS A 7 -8.13 18.35 -44.59
N LYS A 8 -7.22 17.44 -44.22
CA LYS A 8 -7.04 17.00 -42.83
C LYS A 8 -5.82 17.75 -42.29
N LYS A 9 -6.04 18.89 -41.62
CA LYS A 9 -5.02 19.50 -40.75
C LYS A 9 -5.52 19.42 -39.31
N SER A 10 -4.83 18.54 -38.58
CA SER A 10 -4.74 18.37 -37.13
C SER A 10 -5.51 19.35 -36.24
N VAL A 11 -6.64 18.87 -35.71
CA VAL A 11 -7.32 19.43 -34.52
C VAL A 11 -6.62 18.98 -33.22
N LEU A 12 -5.53 18.21 -33.30
CA LEU A 12 -4.91 17.55 -32.15
C LEU A 12 -3.79 18.33 -31.44
N TRP A 13 -3.39 19.51 -31.93
CA TRP A 13 -2.23 20.26 -31.41
C TRP A 13 -2.54 21.68 -30.90
N SER A 14 -3.82 22.03 -30.71
CA SER A 14 -4.24 23.37 -30.24
C SER A 14 -4.51 23.45 -28.73
N LYS A 15 -4.36 22.36 -27.96
CA LYS A 15 -4.51 22.36 -26.50
C LYS A 15 -3.17 22.13 -25.78
N MET A 16 -2.20 23.00 -26.04
CA MET A 16 -1.20 23.34 -25.04
C MET A 16 -1.39 24.82 -24.73
N HIS A 17 -2.39 25.13 -23.91
CA HIS A 17 -2.46 26.42 -23.26
C HIS A 17 -1.17 26.57 -22.44
N MET A 18 -0.40 27.65 -22.69
CA MET A 18 0.57 28.10 -21.70
C MET A 18 -0.19 28.35 -20.39
N PRO A 19 0.25 27.81 -19.26
CA PRO A 19 -0.41 28.06 -17.98
C PRO A 19 -0.40 29.56 -17.71
N HIS A 20 -1.55 30.11 -17.33
CA HIS A 20 -1.64 31.50 -16.90
C HIS A 20 -0.72 31.69 -15.69
N CYS A 21 -0.14 32.87 -15.50
CA CYS A 21 0.82 33.12 -14.41
C CYS A 21 0.21 32.83 -13.01
N GLU A 22 -1.12 33.00 -12.87
CA GLU A 22 -1.86 32.62 -11.67
C GLU A 22 -1.97 31.09 -11.47
N ASP A 23 -2.19 30.33 -12.54
CA ASP A 23 -2.20 28.86 -12.49
C ASP A 23 -0.83 28.32 -12.09
N PHE A 24 0.25 28.93 -12.59
CA PHE A 24 1.61 28.57 -12.21
C PHE A 24 1.89 28.88 -10.73
N LYS A 25 1.48 30.04 -10.24
CA LYS A 25 1.62 30.41 -8.82
C LYS A 25 0.84 29.46 -7.91
N GLN A 26 -0.38 29.09 -8.29
CA GLN A 26 -1.21 28.16 -7.54
C GLN A 26 -0.67 26.72 -7.59
N TRP A 27 -0.10 26.32 -8.74
CA TRP A 27 0.62 25.06 -8.89
C TRP A 27 1.87 25.01 -8.01
N CYS A 28 2.71 26.05 -8.00
CA CYS A 28 3.88 26.15 -7.12
C CYS A 28 3.48 26.10 -5.65
N LYS A 29 2.43 26.81 -5.23
CA LYS A 29 1.92 26.74 -3.85
C LYS A 29 1.48 25.33 -3.46
N ARG A 30 0.84 24.58 -4.37
CA ARG A 30 0.45 23.19 -4.11
C ARG A 30 1.62 22.21 -4.06
N ARG A 31 2.70 22.48 -4.81
CA ARG A 31 3.87 21.59 -4.93
C ARG A 31 5.02 21.92 -3.98
N LEU A 32 4.99 23.08 -3.34
CA LEU A 32 5.96 23.51 -2.34
C LEU A 32 5.26 23.72 -0.98
N PRO A 33 5.01 22.65 -0.21
CA PRO A 33 4.39 22.76 1.12
C PRO A 33 5.13 23.72 2.07
N ILE A 34 6.44 23.92 1.87
CA ILE A 34 7.23 24.92 2.60
C ILE A 34 6.65 26.32 2.57
N LEU A 35 6.04 26.73 1.46
CA LEU A 35 5.42 28.05 1.33
C LEU A 35 4.17 28.21 2.20
N GLU A 36 3.53 27.09 2.56
CA GLU A 36 2.34 27.10 3.42
C GLU A 36 2.73 27.03 4.90
N TRP A 37 3.61 26.11 5.29
CA TRP A 37 3.94 25.96 6.71
C TRP A 37 4.92 27.02 7.22
N ALA A 38 5.84 27.52 6.39
CA ALA A 38 6.82 28.52 6.83
C ALA A 38 6.16 29.88 7.17
N THR A 39 5.10 30.27 6.45
CA THR A 39 4.39 31.53 6.71
C THR A 39 3.55 31.48 8.00
N HIS A 40 3.14 30.28 8.41
CA HIS A 40 2.34 30.06 9.63
C HIS A 40 3.22 29.67 10.83
N TYR A 41 4.54 29.80 10.74
CA TYR A 41 5.45 29.37 11.79
C TYR A 41 5.53 30.38 12.93
N ASN A 42 5.00 30.03 14.11
CA ASN A 42 5.16 30.84 15.32
C ASN A 42 6.53 30.59 15.97
N LEU A 43 7.46 31.53 15.79
CA LEU A 43 8.82 31.46 16.34
C LEU A 43 8.85 31.32 17.86
N LYS A 44 7.94 31.98 18.60
CA LYS A 44 7.99 32.00 20.07
C LYS A 44 7.61 30.66 20.68
N GLU A 45 6.67 29.94 20.06
CA GLU A 45 6.13 28.69 20.59
C GLU A 45 6.83 27.45 20.04
N ASN A 46 7.20 27.47 18.75
CA ASN A 46 7.67 26.28 18.06
C ASN A 46 9.20 26.14 17.99
N LEU A 47 9.96 27.25 18.14
CA LEU A 47 11.41 27.21 17.96
C LEU A 47 12.10 26.34 19.01
N LEU A 48 11.72 26.47 20.28
CA LEU A 48 12.31 25.68 21.37
C LEU A 48 12.05 24.17 21.21
N PRO A 49 10.79 23.70 21.04
CA PRO A 49 10.55 22.27 20.84
C PRO A 49 11.19 21.73 19.56
N ASP A 50 11.15 22.48 18.45
CA ASP A 50 11.80 22.05 17.21
C ASP A 50 13.33 22.00 17.34
N THR A 51 13.95 22.91 18.10
CA THR A 51 15.40 22.90 18.34
C THR A 51 15.83 21.71 19.18
N VAL A 52 15.13 21.43 20.28
CA VAL A 52 15.41 20.26 21.13
C VAL A 52 15.21 18.97 20.33
N SER A 53 14.12 18.89 19.58
CA SER A 53 13.81 17.74 18.71
C SER A 53 14.86 17.57 17.62
N GLY A 54 15.32 18.66 17.01
CA GLY A 54 16.33 18.66 15.96
C GLY A 54 17.70 18.20 16.45
N ILE A 55 18.14 18.62 17.65
CA ILE A 55 19.41 18.15 18.24
C ILE A 55 19.32 16.65 18.57
N MET A 56 18.23 16.20 19.18
CA MET A 56 18.02 14.78 19.47
C MET A 56 17.96 13.93 18.20
N LEU A 57 17.28 14.44 17.16
CA LEU A 57 17.24 13.80 15.85
C LEU A 57 18.63 13.72 15.22
N ALA A 58 19.43 14.79 15.29
CA ALA A 58 20.76 14.83 14.69
C ALA A 58 21.69 13.79 15.29
N VAL A 59 21.65 13.64 16.62
CA VAL A 59 22.38 12.60 17.34
C VAL A 59 22.02 11.22 16.77
N GLN A 60 20.73 10.90 16.70
CA GLN A 60 20.29 9.62 16.15
C GLN A 60 20.65 9.45 14.67
N GLN A 61 20.63 10.54 13.91
CA GLN A 61 20.94 10.54 12.50
C GLN A 61 22.42 10.27 12.24
N VAL A 62 23.33 10.79 13.06
CA VAL A 62 24.76 10.48 12.98
C VAL A 62 25.00 8.99 13.21
N THR A 63 24.41 8.42 14.26
CA THR A 63 24.62 7.01 14.60
C THR A 63 24.07 6.09 13.52
N GLN A 64 22.80 6.27 13.15
CA GLN A 64 22.12 5.43 12.18
C GLN A 64 22.63 5.65 10.75
N GLY A 65 23.03 6.88 10.41
CA GLY A 65 23.60 7.23 9.11
C GLY A 65 24.86 6.43 8.83
N LEU A 66 25.84 6.47 9.73
CA LEU A 66 27.08 5.70 9.61
C LEU A 66 26.78 4.20 9.47
N ALA A 67 25.87 3.70 10.30
CA ALA A 67 25.47 2.29 10.32
C ALA A 67 24.86 1.82 9.00
N PHE A 68 23.98 2.63 8.42
CA PHE A 68 23.29 2.29 7.18
C PHE A 68 24.18 2.47 5.94
N ALA A 69 25.19 3.34 5.98
CA ALA A 69 26.22 3.37 4.95
C ALA A 69 27.05 2.08 4.92
N VAL A 70 27.47 1.59 6.09
CA VAL A 70 28.13 0.29 6.23
C VAL A 70 27.21 -0.84 5.73
N LEU A 71 25.92 -0.77 6.04
CA LEU A 71 24.93 -1.73 5.54
C LEU A 71 24.74 -1.66 4.02
N SER A 72 24.93 -0.48 3.40
CA SER A 72 24.92 -0.29 1.94
C SER A 72 26.24 -0.69 1.28
N SER A 73 27.18 -1.30 2.02
CA SER A 73 28.50 -1.64 1.52
C SER A 73 29.26 -0.44 0.94
N VAL A 74 29.16 0.73 1.59
CA VAL A 74 29.94 1.93 1.24
C VAL A 74 30.63 2.49 2.48
N HIS A 75 31.57 3.41 2.27
CA HIS A 75 32.28 4.06 3.37
C HIS A 75 31.29 4.78 4.33
N PRO A 76 31.45 4.68 5.67
CA PRO A 76 30.49 5.22 6.66
C PRO A 76 30.12 6.69 6.47
N MET A 77 31.07 7.51 6.01
CA MET A 77 30.87 8.96 5.81
C MET A 77 29.67 9.31 4.92
N PHE A 78 29.39 8.48 3.89
CA PHE A 78 28.31 8.73 2.94
C PHE A 78 26.94 8.62 3.61
N GLY A 79 26.87 7.97 4.77
CA GLY A 79 25.70 7.93 5.63
C GLY A 79 25.36 9.28 6.24
N LEU A 80 26.37 10.11 6.55
CA LEU A 80 26.17 11.47 7.03
C LEU A 80 25.61 12.37 5.91
N TYR A 81 26.07 12.18 4.67
CA TYR A 81 25.54 12.91 3.52
C TYR A 81 24.10 12.48 3.18
N GLY A 82 23.84 11.17 3.15
CA GLY A 82 22.50 10.59 2.95
C GLY A 82 21.51 10.92 4.07
N SER A 83 22.00 11.50 5.17
CA SER A 83 21.23 12.01 6.29
C SER A 83 20.99 13.51 6.23
N LEU A 84 21.83 14.24 5.50
CA LEU A 84 21.82 15.69 5.39
C LEU A 84 20.96 16.15 4.20
N PHE A 85 21.35 15.76 2.98
CA PHE A 85 20.75 16.29 1.77
C PHE A 85 19.27 15.86 1.58
N PRO A 86 18.90 14.58 1.77
CA PRO A 86 17.49 14.17 1.63
C PRO A 86 16.55 14.87 2.62
N ALA A 87 17.01 15.17 3.83
CA ALA A 87 16.23 15.88 4.84
C ALA A 87 15.93 17.34 4.42
N ILE A 88 16.92 18.02 3.83
CA ILE A 88 16.73 19.38 3.27
C ILE A 88 15.70 19.37 2.15
N ILE A 89 15.82 18.43 1.20
CA ILE A 89 14.88 18.33 0.07
C ILE A 89 13.48 17.99 0.56
N TYR A 90 13.34 17.06 1.50
CA TYR A 90 12.03 16.70 2.05
C TYR A 90 11.39 17.87 2.83
N ALA A 91 12.15 18.68 3.55
CA ALA A 91 11.61 19.86 4.23
C ALA A 91 10.98 20.88 3.26
N ILE A 92 11.44 20.90 2.00
CA ILE A 92 10.92 21.78 0.93
C ILE A 92 9.66 21.20 0.28
N PHE A 93 9.68 19.91 -0.07
CA PHE A 93 8.65 19.28 -0.93
C PHE A 93 7.65 18.38 -0.18
N GLY A 94 7.98 17.90 1.02
CA GLY A 94 7.19 16.95 1.80
C GLY A 94 6.04 17.61 2.57
N MET A 95 4.92 16.89 2.72
CA MET A 95 3.77 17.35 3.50
C MET A 95 3.79 16.81 4.94
N GLY A 96 4.45 15.67 5.17
CA GLY A 96 4.57 15.08 6.50
C GLY A 96 5.35 15.97 7.47
N ARG A 97 4.69 16.73 8.35
CA ARG A 97 5.34 17.70 9.27
C ARG A 97 6.31 17.09 10.30
N HIS A 98 6.12 15.80 10.63
CA HIS A 98 6.86 15.10 11.67
C HIS A 98 7.64 13.90 11.12
N VAL A 99 7.81 13.81 9.80
CA VAL A 99 8.49 12.70 9.14
C VAL A 99 9.97 13.03 9.00
N ALA A 100 10.84 12.17 9.52
CA ALA A 100 12.29 12.31 9.37
C ALA A 100 12.79 11.44 8.21
N THR A 101 13.23 12.09 7.13
CA THR A 101 13.83 11.45 5.95
C THR A 101 15.35 11.40 6.02
N GLY A 102 15.95 10.40 5.37
CA GLY A 102 17.40 10.20 5.35
C GLY A 102 17.75 8.74 5.08
N THR A 103 18.89 8.27 5.56
CA THR A 103 19.30 6.86 5.39
C THR A 103 18.30 5.89 6.02
N PHE A 104 17.98 4.80 5.31
CA PHE A 104 17.04 3.78 5.77
C PHE A 104 17.62 2.38 5.54
N ALA A 105 17.46 1.51 6.54
CA ALA A 105 18.13 0.21 6.57
C ALA A 105 17.82 -0.66 5.35
N LEU A 106 16.56 -0.68 4.92
CA LEU A 106 16.11 -1.55 3.85
C LEU A 106 16.56 -1.08 2.47
N THR A 107 16.48 0.23 2.20
CA THR A 107 16.99 0.80 0.95
C THR A 107 18.51 0.67 0.88
N SER A 108 19.19 0.72 2.04
CA SER A 108 20.63 0.47 2.14
C SER A 108 20.98 -0.98 1.83
N LEU A 109 20.24 -1.95 2.36
CA LEU A 109 20.44 -3.38 2.04
C LEU A 109 20.19 -3.68 0.55
N ILE A 110 19.16 -3.08 -0.05
CA ILE A 110 18.90 -3.21 -1.49
C ILE A 110 20.04 -2.59 -2.31
N SER A 111 20.55 -1.43 -1.88
CA SER A 111 21.71 -0.77 -2.50
C SER A 111 22.98 -1.64 -2.40
N ALA A 112 23.21 -2.29 -1.27
CA ALA A 112 24.33 -3.20 -1.07
C ALA A 112 24.38 -4.33 -2.10
N ASN A 113 23.22 -4.89 -2.47
CA ASN A 113 23.14 -5.94 -3.49
C ASN A 113 23.70 -5.47 -4.85
N ALA A 114 23.43 -4.23 -5.25
CA ALA A 114 23.99 -3.67 -6.49
C ALA A 114 25.49 -3.38 -6.34
N VAL A 115 25.90 -2.79 -5.21
CA VAL A 115 27.30 -2.44 -4.95
C VAL A 115 28.19 -3.68 -4.95
N GLU A 116 27.81 -4.73 -4.23
CA GLU A 116 28.58 -5.96 -4.11
C GLU A 116 28.56 -6.79 -5.41
N ARG A 117 27.49 -6.71 -6.20
CA ARG A 117 27.42 -7.37 -7.51
C ARG A 117 28.33 -6.71 -8.54
N LEU A 118 28.34 -5.38 -8.60
CA LEU A 118 29.07 -4.64 -9.63
C LEU A 118 30.52 -4.35 -9.22
N VAL A 119 30.79 -4.21 -7.92
CA VAL A 119 32.12 -3.88 -7.36
C VAL A 119 32.38 -4.77 -6.13
N PRO A 120 32.65 -6.08 -6.32
CA PRO A 120 32.89 -7.02 -5.24
C PRO A 120 34.23 -6.76 -4.53
N LEU A 121 34.33 -7.04 -3.23
CA LEU A 121 35.57 -6.85 -2.45
C LEU A 121 36.80 -7.56 -3.02
N ASN A 122 36.64 -8.65 -3.77
CA ASN A 122 37.75 -9.41 -4.35
C ASN A 122 38.40 -8.74 -5.57
N SER A 123 37.88 -7.60 -6.04
CA SER A 123 38.48 -6.83 -7.15
C SER A 123 39.72 -6.00 -6.74
N GLN A 124 40.34 -6.29 -5.58
CA GLN A 124 41.60 -5.68 -5.14
C GLN A 124 42.80 -5.98 -6.07
N ASN A 125 42.63 -6.82 -7.09
CA ASN A 125 43.65 -7.11 -8.10
C ASN A 125 43.72 -6.07 -9.24
N LEU A 126 43.02 -4.93 -9.16
CA LEU A 126 43.21 -3.84 -10.12
C LEU A 126 44.42 -2.99 -9.70
N THR A 127 45.57 -3.44 -10.17
CA THR A 127 46.87 -2.79 -10.19
C THR A 127 46.81 -1.42 -10.87
N THR A 128 46.41 -0.38 -10.15
CA THR A 128 46.79 1.00 -10.47
C THR A 128 46.72 1.84 -9.20
N GLN A 129 47.90 2.15 -8.64
CA GLN A 129 48.09 3.27 -7.73
C GLN A 129 47.86 4.57 -8.52
N SER A 130 46.62 4.93 -8.81
CA SER A 130 46.26 6.29 -9.18
C SER A 130 46.10 7.11 -7.90
N ASN A 131 47.12 7.91 -7.59
CA ASN A 131 47.11 8.88 -6.49
C ASN A 131 46.16 10.06 -6.78
N THR A 132 44.86 9.81 -6.94
CA THR A 132 43.86 10.87 -7.08
C THR A 132 42.65 10.58 -6.22
N SER A 133 42.77 10.87 -4.92
CA SER A 133 41.67 10.69 -3.97
C SER A 133 40.97 12.02 -3.70
N VAL A 134 39.78 12.20 -4.27
CA VAL A 134 38.83 13.19 -3.74
C VAL A 134 38.61 12.85 -2.27
N LEU A 135 38.93 13.77 -1.36
CA LEU A 135 38.80 13.60 0.10
C LEU A 135 39.61 12.44 0.70
N GLY A 136 40.70 11.97 0.09
CA GLY A 136 41.53 10.90 0.68
C GLY A 136 40.94 9.48 0.57
N LEU A 137 39.84 9.30 -0.17
CA LEU A 137 39.20 8.02 -0.45
C LEU A 137 39.90 7.24 -1.58
N SER A 138 39.91 5.91 -1.47
CA SER A 138 40.39 5.05 -2.54
C SER A 138 39.47 5.10 -3.79
N ASP A 139 40.03 4.87 -4.97
CA ASP A 139 39.25 4.77 -6.21
C ASP A 139 38.16 3.68 -6.11
N PHE A 140 38.45 2.61 -5.37
CA PHE A 140 37.51 1.55 -5.06
C PHE A 140 36.29 2.05 -4.28
N GLU A 141 36.49 2.82 -3.21
CA GLU A 141 35.39 3.39 -2.42
C GLU A 141 34.56 4.37 -3.25
N MET A 142 35.21 5.16 -4.11
CA MET A 142 34.54 6.08 -5.03
C MET A 142 33.68 5.35 -6.07
N GLN A 143 34.12 4.19 -6.58
CA GLN A 143 33.31 3.37 -7.48
C GLN A 143 32.09 2.78 -6.75
N ARG A 144 32.26 2.26 -5.53
CA ARG A 144 31.16 1.70 -4.74
C ARG A 144 30.07 2.72 -4.44
N ILE A 145 30.45 3.92 -4.00
CA ILE A 145 29.47 4.98 -3.78
C ILE A 145 28.84 5.47 -5.08
N GLY A 146 29.57 5.44 -6.20
CA GLY A 146 29.03 5.72 -7.52
C GLY A 146 27.87 4.78 -7.88
N VAL A 147 28.00 3.48 -7.59
CA VAL A 147 26.91 2.50 -7.78
C VAL A 147 25.72 2.81 -6.88
N ALA A 148 25.94 3.03 -5.58
CA ALA A 148 24.85 3.35 -4.65
C ALA A 148 24.13 4.66 -5.02
N ALA A 149 24.87 5.68 -5.46
CA ALA A 149 24.32 6.93 -5.96
C ALA A 149 23.50 6.73 -7.25
N ALA A 150 23.93 5.84 -8.15
CA ALA A 150 23.16 5.49 -9.36
C ALA A 150 21.84 4.77 -9.02
N VAL A 151 21.85 3.86 -8.03
CA VAL A 151 20.63 3.24 -7.50
C VAL A 151 19.69 4.29 -6.91
N SER A 152 20.22 5.23 -6.12
CA SER A 152 19.45 6.34 -5.53
C SER A 152 18.84 7.24 -6.60
N PHE A 153 19.64 7.64 -7.59
CA PHE A 153 19.21 8.46 -8.71
C PHE A 153 18.08 7.80 -9.49
N LEU A 154 18.29 6.57 -9.96
CA LEU A 154 17.30 5.86 -10.77
C LEU A 154 16.04 5.54 -9.96
N GLY A 155 16.16 5.16 -8.69
CA GLY A 155 15.03 4.94 -7.80
C GLY A 155 14.20 6.22 -7.60
N GLY A 156 14.87 7.36 -7.43
CA GLY A 156 14.23 8.67 -7.38
C GLY A 156 13.55 9.06 -8.69
N VAL A 157 14.18 8.80 -9.85
CA VAL A 157 13.56 9.03 -11.17
C VAL A 157 12.32 8.18 -11.36
N ILE A 158 12.36 6.90 -10.96
CA ILE A 158 11.19 6.01 -11.00
C ILE A 158 10.07 6.59 -10.11
N GLN A 159 10.38 7.06 -8.90
CA GLN A 159 9.39 7.75 -8.05
C GLN A 159 8.83 8.98 -8.77
N VAL A 160 9.66 9.89 -9.28
CA VAL A 160 9.16 11.07 -10.03
C VAL A 160 8.29 10.65 -11.22
N ALA A 161 8.61 9.57 -11.93
CA ALA A 161 7.79 9.03 -13.01
C ALA A 161 6.44 8.50 -12.50
N MET A 162 6.42 7.75 -11.40
CA MET A 162 5.20 7.29 -10.74
C MET A 162 4.30 8.47 -10.30
N PHE A 163 4.89 9.59 -9.89
CA PHE A 163 4.18 10.83 -9.55
C PHE A 163 3.49 11.46 -10.77
N VAL A 164 4.22 11.53 -11.89
CA VAL A 164 3.68 12.04 -13.18
C VAL A 164 2.52 11.17 -13.65
N LEU A 165 2.62 9.85 -13.46
CA LEU A 165 1.57 8.88 -13.76
C LEU A 165 0.43 8.86 -12.73
N GLN A 166 0.50 9.70 -11.68
CA GLN A 166 -0.49 9.78 -10.59
C GLN A 166 -0.71 8.46 -9.86
N LEU A 167 0.31 7.60 -9.78
CA LEU A 167 0.21 6.30 -9.10
C LEU A 167 0.02 6.44 -7.58
N GLY A 168 0.13 7.65 -7.02
CA GLY A 168 -0.33 7.95 -5.67
C GLY A 168 -1.82 7.63 -5.44
N SER A 169 -2.66 7.57 -6.49
CA SER A 169 -4.05 7.14 -6.35
C SER A 169 -4.21 5.63 -6.15
N ALA A 170 -3.18 4.83 -6.46
CA ALA A 170 -3.20 3.37 -6.34
C ALA A 170 -2.66 2.87 -4.98
N THR A 171 -2.33 3.78 -4.06
CA THR A 171 -1.82 3.47 -2.72
C THR A 171 -2.82 2.71 -1.85
N PHE A 172 -4.11 2.74 -2.16
CA PHE A 172 -5.13 1.94 -1.47
C PHE A 172 -4.87 0.42 -1.56
N LEU A 173 -4.04 -0.02 -2.51
CA LEU A 173 -3.60 -1.42 -2.64
C LEU A 173 -2.59 -1.83 -1.55
N LEU A 174 -1.95 -0.86 -0.90
CA LEU A 174 -1.00 -1.07 0.19
C LEU A 174 -1.74 -1.16 1.52
N THR A 175 -2.31 -2.34 1.79
CA THR A 175 -3.07 -2.58 3.02
C THR A 175 -2.16 -2.62 4.25
N GLU A 176 -2.72 -2.29 5.42
CA GLU A 176 -2.00 -2.34 6.70
C GLU A 176 -1.30 -3.70 6.97
N PRO A 177 -1.91 -4.87 6.68
CA PRO A 177 -1.24 -6.16 6.83
C PRO A 177 -0.01 -6.33 5.92
N VAL A 178 -0.07 -5.87 4.66
CA VAL A 178 1.06 -5.96 3.72
C VAL A 178 2.22 -5.09 4.19
N ILE A 179 1.94 -3.84 4.58
CA ILE A 179 2.96 -2.92 5.08
C ILE A 179 3.60 -3.49 6.35
N SER A 180 2.80 -3.94 7.32
CA SER A 180 3.27 -4.55 8.57
C SER A 180 4.13 -5.79 8.34
N ALA A 181 3.70 -6.72 7.48
CA ALA A 181 4.46 -7.92 7.16
C ALA A 181 5.79 -7.60 6.49
N MET A 182 5.78 -6.66 5.53
CA MET A 182 6.99 -6.21 4.84
C MET A 182 7.96 -5.53 5.81
N THR A 183 7.51 -4.59 6.66
CA THR A 183 8.39 -3.90 7.61
C THR A 183 8.97 -4.87 8.63
N THR A 184 8.18 -5.83 9.10
CA THR A 184 8.64 -6.88 10.02
C THR A 184 9.70 -7.77 9.36
N GLY A 185 9.42 -8.28 8.15
CA GLY A 185 10.36 -9.12 7.41
C GLY A 185 11.65 -8.40 7.02
N ALA A 186 11.55 -7.13 6.67
CA ALA A 186 12.70 -6.26 6.43
C ALA A 186 13.55 -6.05 7.69
N ALA A 187 12.92 -5.79 8.84
CA ALA A 187 13.64 -5.66 10.11
C ALA A 187 14.40 -6.96 10.45
N THR A 188 13.78 -8.12 10.21
CA THR A 188 14.45 -9.42 10.35
C THR A 188 15.68 -9.55 9.45
N HIS A 189 15.58 -9.21 8.15
CA HIS A 189 16.73 -9.21 7.23
C HIS A 189 17.86 -8.29 7.67
N VAL A 190 17.51 -7.09 8.17
CA VAL A 190 18.52 -6.15 8.66
C VAL A 190 19.22 -6.70 9.90
N VAL A 191 18.48 -7.28 10.85
CA VAL A 191 19.07 -7.95 12.03
C VAL A 191 20.01 -9.07 11.60
N THR A 192 19.61 -9.93 10.65
CA THR A 192 20.48 -10.97 10.10
C THR A 192 21.76 -10.41 9.49
N SER A 193 21.65 -9.28 8.77
CA SER A 193 22.82 -8.60 8.20
C SER A 193 23.76 -8.00 9.27
N GLN A 194 23.25 -7.71 10.47
CA GLN A 194 24.05 -7.23 11.60
C GLN A 194 24.78 -8.34 12.37
N VAL A 195 24.36 -9.61 12.24
CA VAL A 195 24.92 -10.73 13.01
C VAL A 195 26.44 -10.82 12.85
N LYS A 196 26.98 -10.59 11.64
CA LYS A 196 28.43 -10.62 11.41
C LYS A 196 29.20 -9.60 12.27
N TYR A 197 28.66 -8.39 12.43
CA TYR A 197 29.29 -7.31 13.22
C TYR A 197 29.10 -7.53 14.72
N LEU A 198 27.94 -8.06 15.15
CA LEU A 198 27.71 -8.42 16.56
C LEU A 198 28.68 -9.50 17.05
N LEU A 199 28.98 -10.48 16.18
CA LEU A 199 29.90 -11.58 16.45
C LEU A 199 31.37 -11.25 16.13
N GLY A 200 31.65 -10.11 15.49
CA GLY A 200 32.99 -9.73 15.04
C GLY A 200 33.59 -10.66 13.98
N MET A 201 32.75 -11.33 13.19
CA MET A 201 33.18 -12.30 12.17
C MET A 201 33.39 -11.65 10.81
N LYS A 202 34.42 -12.08 10.10
CA LYS A 202 34.60 -11.74 8.67
C LYS A 202 33.81 -12.73 7.83
N MET A 203 32.85 -12.22 7.07
CA MET A 203 31.92 -13.05 6.31
C MET A 203 31.85 -12.56 4.86
N PRO A 204 31.87 -13.46 3.85
CA PRO A 204 31.61 -13.08 2.47
C PRO A 204 30.20 -12.51 2.32
N TYR A 205 30.01 -11.63 1.34
CA TYR A 205 28.68 -11.11 1.04
C TYR A 205 27.82 -12.22 0.41
N ILE A 206 26.78 -12.66 1.13
CA ILE A 206 25.83 -13.67 0.65
C ILE A 206 24.55 -12.96 0.22
N SER A 207 24.11 -13.22 -1.01
CA SER A 207 22.90 -12.65 -1.60
C SER A 207 22.17 -13.65 -2.46
N GLY A 208 20.88 -13.38 -2.70
CA GLY A 208 20.01 -14.19 -3.54
C GLY A 208 18.89 -14.88 -2.76
N PRO A 209 18.08 -15.69 -3.46
CA PRO A 209 17.02 -16.47 -2.84
C PRO A 209 17.59 -17.36 -1.72
N LEU A 210 16.86 -17.43 -0.60
CA LEU A 210 17.24 -18.16 0.61
C LEU A 210 18.54 -17.68 1.26
N GLY A 211 19.09 -16.53 0.85
CA GLY A 211 20.29 -15.93 1.41
C GLY A 211 20.23 -15.77 2.94
N PHE A 212 19.04 -15.47 3.47
CA PHE A 212 18.78 -15.46 4.92
C PHE A 212 19.25 -16.74 5.61
N PHE A 213 18.87 -17.91 5.09
CA PHE A 213 19.21 -19.21 5.69
C PHE A 213 20.70 -19.54 5.50
N TYR A 214 21.26 -19.22 4.34
CA TYR A 214 22.70 -19.40 4.08
C TYR A 214 23.58 -18.58 5.02
N ILE A 215 23.14 -17.38 5.41
CA ILE A 215 23.88 -16.58 6.39
C ILE A 215 23.98 -17.31 7.74
N TYR A 216 22.87 -17.83 8.25
CA TYR A 216 22.90 -18.58 9.51
C TYR A 216 23.65 -19.90 9.38
N ALA A 217 23.52 -20.62 8.27
CA ALA A 217 24.32 -21.83 8.01
C ALA A 217 25.82 -21.54 8.08
N TYR A 218 26.27 -20.45 7.42
CA TYR A 218 27.67 -20.02 7.44
C TYR A 218 28.14 -19.63 8.86
N VAL A 219 27.29 -18.94 9.63
CA VAL A 219 27.57 -18.56 11.03
C VAL A 219 27.78 -19.80 11.90
N PHE A 220 26.93 -20.82 11.76
CA PHE A 220 27.05 -22.06 12.55
C PHE A 220 28.26 -22.89 12.14
N GLU A 221 28.57 -22.96 10.84
CA GLU A 221 29.75 -23.66 10.32
C GLU A 221 31.05 -23.00 10.82
N ASN A 222 31.08 -21.67 10.89
CA ASN A 222 32.26 -20.88 11.26
C ASN A 222 32.19 -20.32 12.69
N ILE A 223 31.46 -20.96 13.60
CA ILE A 223 31.25 -20.45 14.98
C ILE A 223 32.56 -20.24 15.75
N LYS A 224 33.63 -20.96 15.40
CA LYS A 224 34.97 -20.79 15.99
C LYS A 224 35.67 -19.48 15.59
N SER A 225 35.19 -18.81 14.54
CA SER A 225 35.74 -17.52 14.07
C SER A 225 35.16 -16.31 14.81
N VAL A 226 34.21 -16.53 15.73
CA VAL A 226 33.62 -15.48 16.58
C VAL A 226 34.69 -14.87 17.48
N ARG A 227 34.70 -13.54 17.54
CA ARG A 227 35.59 -12.79 18.43
C ARG A 227 34.87 -12.44 19.72
N LEU A 228 35.40 -12.91 20.84
CA LEU A 228 34.76 -12.77 22.14
C LEU A 228 34.64 -11.30 22.58
N GLU A 229 35.61 -10.47 22.22
CA GLU A 229 35.64 -9.05 22.55
C GLU A 229 34.50 -8.30 21.87
N ALA A 230 34.27 -8.58 20.59
CA ALA A 230 33.17 -8.01 19.83
C ALA A 230 31.80 -8.47 20.36
N LEU A 231 31.69 -9.77 20.68
CA LEU A 231 30.48 -10.38 21.24
C LEU A 231 30.13 -9.79 22.62
N LEU A 232 31.11 -9.70 23.53
CA LEU A 232 30.88 -9.15 24.87
C LEU A 232 30.52 -7.67 24.81
N LEU A 233 31.23 -6.90 23.98
CA LEU A 233 30.95 -5.47 23.81
C LEU A 233 29.57 -5.23 23.17
N SER A 234 29.18 -6.04 22.17
CA SER A 234 27.87 -5.93 21.52
C SER A 234 26.73 -6.35 22.46
N LEU A 235 26.91 -7.42 23.25
CA LEU A 235 25.95 -7.88 24.26
C LEU A 235 25.76 -6.82 25.36
N LEU A 236 26.87 -6.31 25.92
CA LEU A 236 26.82 -5.24 26.92
C LEU A 236 26.10 -4.00 26.37
N SER A 237 26.43 -3.61 25.14
CA SER A 237 25.79 -2.49 24.46
C SER A 237 24.28 -2.69 24.30
N ILE A 238 23.84 -3.88 23.87
CA ILE A 238 22.40 -4.21 23.74
C ILE A 238 21.71 -4.13 25.10
N VAL A 239 22.29 -4.74 26.13
CA VAL A 239 21.70 -4.74 27.49
C VAL A 239 21.56 -3.31 28.01
N VAL A 240 22.60 -2.49 27.91
CA VAL A 240 22.57 -1.09 28.34
C VAL A 240 21.53 -0.29 27.55
N LEU A 241 21.50 -0.42 26.22
CA LEU A 241 20.54 0.30 25.36
C LEU A 241 19.09 -0.08 25.69
N VAL A 242 18.80 -1.38 25.81
CA VAL A 242 17.45 -1.86 26.12
C VAL A 242 17.04 -1.43 27.51
N LEU A 243 17.88 -1.64 28.52
CA LEU A 243 17.58 -1.29 29.91
C LEU A 243 17.32 0.22 30.05
N VAL A 244 18.18 1.07 29.49
CA VAL A 244 17.99 2.53 29.59
C VAL A 244 16.76 2.99 28.81
N LYS A 245 16.49 2.45 27.61
CA LYS A 245 15.30 2.84 26.83
C LYS A 245 14.00 2.41 27.51
N GLU A 246 13.95 1.20 28.08
CA GLU A 246 12.78 0.73 28.84
C GLU A 246 12.57 1.52 30.12
N LEU A 247 13.65 1.80 30.87
CA LEU A 247 13.56 2.64 32.07
C LEU A 247 13.10 4.06 31.72
N ASN A 248 13.60 4.63 30.62
CA ASN A 248 13.20 5.98 30.19
C ASN A 248 11.70 6.04 29.84
N GLU A 249 11.15 5.01 29.20
CA GLU A 249 9.70 4.93 28.95
C GLU A 249 8.89 4.69 30.24
N GLN A 250 9.35 3.83 31.16
CA GLN A 250 8.66 3.60 32.44
C GLN A 250 8.66 4.84 33.35
N PHE A 251 9.78 5.58 33.40
CA PHE A 251 9.96 6.75 34.25
C PHE A 251 9.74 8.08 33.52
N LYS A 252 9.12 8.05 32.34
CA LYS A 252 8.79 9.23 31.50
C LYS A 252 8.04 10.34 32.24
N ARG A 253 7.28 10.00 33.28
CA ARG A 253 6.56 10.98 34.12
C ARG A 253 7.47 11.73 35.10
N LYS A 254 8.61 11.16 35.49
CA LYS A 254 9.56 11.75 36.46
C LYS A 254 10.79 12.35 35.78
N ILE A 255 11.25 11.78 34.66
CA ILE A 255 12.43 12.24 33.94
C ILE A 255 11.99 13.22 32.84
N LYS A 256 12.31 14.50 33.02
CA LYS A 256 11.94 15.58 32.07
C LYS A 256 12.91 15.67 30.88
N VAL A 257 14.07 15.00 30.94
CA VAL A 257 15.12 15.03 29.92
C VAL A 257 15.29 13.64 29.30
N VAL A 258 15.00 13.50 28.01
CA VAL A 258 15.28 12.27 27.26
C VAL A 258 16.80 12.15 27.09
N LEU A 259 17.42 11.21 27.80
CA LEU A 259 18.86 10.95 27.67
C LEU A 259 19.15 10.32 26.30
N PRO A 260 20.03 10.92 25.47
CA PRO A 260 20.45 10.33 24.20
C PRO A 260 21.45 9.19 24.45
N ILE A 261 20.95 8.05 24.93
CA ILE A 261 21.79 6.89 25.30
C ILE A 261 22.66 6.41 24.14
N ASP A 262 22.17 6.52 22.90
CA ASP A 262 22.92 6.14 21.70
C ASP A 262 24.23 6.97 21.58
N LEU A 263 24.20 8.26 21.93
CA LEU A 263 25.39 9.13 21.93
C LEU A 263 26.34 8.79 23.07
N VAL A 264 25.80 8.62 24.27
CA VAL A 264 26.59 8.30 25.47
C VAL A 264 27.35 7.00 25.24
N LEU A 265 26.68 6.00 24.67
CA LEU A 265 27.28 4.72 24.34
C LEU A 265 28.39 4.86 23.29
N ILE A 266 28.17 5.65 22.23
CA ILE A 266 29.19 5.90 21.21
C ILE A 266 30.43 6.57 21.79
N ILE A 267 30.25 7.61 22.60
CA ILE A 267 31.36 8.33 23.23
C ILE A 267 32.12 7.39 24.17
N ALA A 268 31.41 6.66 25.03
CA ALA A 268 32.01 5.73 25.97
C ALA A 268 32.77 4.60 25.25
N ALA A 269 32.14 3.96 24.26
CA ALA A 269 32.77 2.88 23.50
C ALA A 269 33.99 3.36 22.70
N SER A 270 33.89 4.51 22.03
CA SER A 270 35.01 5.08 21.26
C SER A 270 36.17 5.44 22.19
N PHE A 271 35.88 6.01 23.36
CA PHE A 271 36.89 6.32 24.37
C PHE A 271 37.55 5.05 24.92
N THR A 272 36.76 4.01 25.24
CA THR A 272 37.29 2.72 25.69
C THR A 272 38.18 2.07 24.64
N CYS A 273 37.78 2.08 23.36
CA CYS A 273 38.57 1.51 22.28
C CYS A 273 39.85 2.30 21.98
N TYR A 274 39.81 3.62 22.14
CA TYR A 274 41.00 4.47 22.07
C TYR A 274 41.99 4.13 23.19
N CYS A 275 41.53 4.12 24.45
CA CYS A 275 42.39 3.89 25.62
C CYS A 275 43.01 2.49 25.65
N THR A 276 42.29 1.48 25.15
CA THR A 276 42.75 0.08 25.15
C THR A 276 43.37 -0.36 23.83
N ASN A 277 43.39 0.52 22.81
CA ASN A 277 43.86 0.23 21.47
C ASN A 277 43.30 -1.09 20.92
N MET A 278 41.97 -1.24 20.99
CA MET A 278 41.28 -2.50 20.67
C MET A 278 41.40 -2.93 19.21
N GLU A 279 41.59 -1.99 18.30
CA GLU A 279 41.82 -2.25 16.88
C GLU A 279 43.12 -3.05 16.67
N ASN A 280 44.24 -2.56 17.22
CA ASN A 280 45.55 -3.20 17.02
C ASN A 280 45.74 -4.45 17.89
N THR A 281 45.21 -4.44 19.11
CA THR A 281 45.44 -5.51 20.09
C THR A 281 44.53 -6.72 19.86
N TYR A 282 43.24 -6.49 19.56
CA TYR A 282 42.23 -7.53 19.41
C TYR A 282 41.67 -7.63 17.98
N GLY A 283 42.19 -6.82 17.05
CA GLY A 283 41.76 -6.78 15.66
C GLY A 283 40.33 -6.27 15.47
N LEU A 284 39.74 -5.60 16.47
CA LEU A 284 38.34 -5.19 16.43
C LEU A 284 38.08 -4.22 15.27
N GLU A 285 37.02 -4.46 14.50
CA GLU A 285 36.68 -3.62 13.36
C GLU A 285 36.08 -2.29 13.83
N VAL A 286 36.69 -1.18 13.41
CA VAL A 286 36.29 0.19 13.73
C VAL A 286 35.85 0.95 12.46
N VAL A 287 35.20 2.10 12.63
CA VAL A 287 34.69 2.94 11.55
C VAL A 287 35.80 3.47 10.64
N GLY A 288 36.96 3.80 11.20
CA GLY A 288 38.12 4.27 10.42
C GLY A 288 38.06 5.76 10.04
N HIS A 289 38.91 6.17 9.10
CA HIS A 289 39.14 7.58 8.79
C HIS A 289 37.95 8.24 8.08
N ILE A 290 37.34 9.25 8.73
CA ILE A 290 36.29 10.08 8.14
C ILE A 290 36.90 11.40 7.63
N PRO A 291 36.96 11.63 6.32
CA PRO A 291 37.50 12.86 5.79
C PRO A 291 36.60 14.06 6.10
N LYS A 292 37.22 15.22 6.27
CA LYS A 292 36.53 16.47 6.55
C LYS A 292 36.03 17.11 5.26
N GLY A 293 34.80 17.60 5.30
CA GLY A 293 34.20 18.38 4.22
C GLY A 293 33.13 17.63 3.44
N ILE A 294 32.60 18.32 2.43
CA ILE A 294 31.57 17.80 1.52
C ILE A 294 32.19 17.71 0.12
N PRO A 295 32.06 16.57 -0.58
CA PRO A 295 32.59 16.43 -1.92
C PRO A 295 31.84 17.36 -2.90
N PRO A 296 32.51 17.88 -3.94
CA PRO A 296 31.85 18.65 -4.97
C PRO A 296 30.80 17.78 -5.69
N PRO A 297 29.69 18.37 -6.14
CA PRO A 297 28.63 17.61 -6.79
C PRO A 297 29.12 16.95 -8.08
N ARG A 298 28.79 15.68 -8.27
CA ARG A 298 29.15 14.88 -9.44
C ARG A 298 27.94 14.06 -9.89
N ALA A 299 27.71 13.99 -11.19
CA ALA A 299 26.66 13.13 -11.73
C ALA A 299 26.94 11.65 -11.41
N PRO A 300 25.91 10.88 -11.00
CA PRO A 300 26.01 9.43 -10.89
C PRO A 300 26.43 8.79 -12.23
N PRO A 301 27.13 7.65 -12.21
CA PRO A 301 27.55 6.96 -13.43
C PRO A 301 26.34 6.50 -14.25
N MET A 302 26.08 7.19 -15.37
CA MET A 302 24.90 6.94 -16.22
C MET A 302 25.01 5.63 -17.04
N ASN A 303 26.23 5.13 -17.24
CA ASN A 303 26.52 3.91 -17.99
C ASN A 303 26.03 2.63 -17.28
N ILE A 304 25.92 2.63 -15.95
CA ILE A 304 25.50 1.46 -15.16
C ILE A 304 24.01 1.44 -14.82
N LEU A 305 23.23 2.44 -15.24
CA LEU A 305 21.81 2.56 -14.87
C LEU A 305 20.98 1.33 -15.26
N SER A 306 21.24 0.77 -16.45
CA SER A 306 20.57 -0.45 -16.92
C SER A 306 20.89 -1.66 -16.03
N ALA A 307 22.08 -1.72 -15.43
CA ALA A 307 22.52 -2.82 -14.58
C ALA A 307 21.98 -2.75 -13.14
N VAL A 308 21.47 -1.59 -12.70
CA VAL A 308 20.93 -1.37 -11.35
C VAL A 308 19.42 -1.16 -11.33
N ILE A 309 18.73 -1.38 -12.45
CA ILE A 309 17.30 -1.11 -12.60
C ILE A 309 16.43 -1.89 -11.59
N THR A 310 16.79 -3.13 -11.30
CA THR A 310 16.07 -4.00 -10.37
C THR A 310 16.14 -3.46 -8.94
N GLU A 311 17.32 -3.06 -8.48
CA GLU A 311 17.52 -2.46 -7.16
C GLU A 311 16.87 -1.09 -7.07
N ALA A 312 17.00 -0.28 -8.13
CA ALA A 312 16.37 1.04 -8.20
C ALA A 312 14.84 0.95 -8.10
N PHE A 313 14.22 -0.01 -8.78
CA PHE A 313 12.78 -0.26 -8.66
C PHE A 313 12.40 -0.72 -7.24
N GLY A 314 13.22 -1.60 -6.64
CA GLY A 314 13.05 -2.03 -5.26
C GLY A 314 13.11 -0.86 -4.27
N VAL A 315 14.11 0.01 -4.41
CA VAL A 315 14.27 1.24 -3.62
C VAL A 315 13.08 2.18 -3.82
N ALA A 316 12.65 2.39 -5.06
CA ALA A 316 11.55 3.28 -5.41
C ALA A 316 10.25 2.87 -4.70
N LEU A 317 9.88 1.59 -4.85
CA LEU A 317 8.66 1.04 -4.29
C LEU A 317 8.74 0.99 -2.75
N VAL A 318 9.73 0.29 -2.21
CA VAL A 318 9.85 0.05 -0.77
C VAL A 318 10.08 1.34 0.00
N GLY A 319 10.95 2.22 -0.52
CA GLY A 319 11.23 3.52 0.10
C GLY A 319 10.00 4.41 0.13
N TYR A 320 9.18 4.41 -0.92
CA TYR A 320 7.91 5.13 -0.96
C TYR A 320 6.89 4.55 0.02
N VAL A 321 6.64 3.23 -0.02
CA VAL A 321 5.65 2.58 0.88
C VAL A 321 5.97 2.81 2.34
N ALA A 322 7.24 2.62 2.74
CA ALA A 322 7.67 2.84 4.12
C ALA A 322 7.47 4.30 4.55
N SER A 323 7.75 5.25 3.65
CA SER A 323 7.65 6.66 3.98
C SER A 323 6.21 7.16 4.01
N LEU A 324 5.38 6.72 3.06
CA LEU A 324 3.96 7.03 3.01
C LEU A 324 3.25 6.52 4.28
N ALA A 325 3.55 5.30 4.72
CA ALA A 325 2.98 4.72 5.94
C ALA A 325 3.29 5.60 7.17
N LEU A 326 4.51 6.14 7.25
CA LEU A 326 4.90 7.05 8.32
C LEU A 326 4.22 8.42 8.19
N ALA A 327 4.13 8.97 6.99
CA ALA A 327 3.46 10.24 6.72
C ALA A 327 1.97 10.19 7.06
N GLN A 328 1.26 9.15 6.60
CA GLN A 328 -0.15 8.91 6.94
C GLN A 328 -0.34 8.63 8.43
N GLY A 329 0.58 7.88 9.05
CA GLY A 329 0.59 7.65 10.50
C GLY A 329 0.76 8.94 11.30
N SER A 330 1.68 9.82 10.89
CA SER A 330 1.85 11.17 11.46
C SER A 330 0.58 12.00 11.28
N ALA A 331 0.02 12.01 10.07
CA ALA A 331 -1.16 12.78 9.68
C ALA A 331 -2.37 12.43 10.55
N LYS A 332 -2.63 11.12 10.72
CA LYS A 332 -3.69 10.60 11.59
C LYS A 332 -3.47 10.96 13.06
N LYS A 333 -2.23 10.88 13.55
CA LYS A 333 -1.90 11.18 14.96
C LYS A 333 -2.03 12.66 15.30
N PHE A 334 -1.58 13.55 14.42
CA PHE A 334 -1.57 15.00 14.63
C PHE A 334 -2.69 15.74 13.90
N LYS A 335 -3.67 15.03 13.34
CA LYS A 335 -4.88 15.56 12.70
C LYS A 335 -4.61 16.56 11.57
N TYR A 336 -3.72 16.21 10.65
CA TYR A 336 -3.51 16.94 9.40
C TYR A 336 -3.68 15.99 8.20
N SER A 337 -3.76 16.53 6.98
CA SER A 337 -3.88 15.74 5.74
C SER A 337 -2.55 15.66 5.00
N VAL A 338 -2.34 14.54 4.29
CA VAL A 338 -1.18 14.29 3.42
C VAL A 338 -1.72 13.86 2.06
N ASP A 339 -1.17 14.41 0.99
CA ASP A 339 -1.42 13.96 -0.38
C ASP A 339 -0.38 12.88 -0.74
N ASP A 340 -0.88 11.66 -0.95
CA ASP A 340 -0.09 10.48 -1.31
C ASP A 340 0.77 10.70 -2.56
N ASN A 341 0.27 11.44 -3.55
CA ASN A 341 1.00 11.71 -4.79
C ASN A 341 2.10 12.77 -4.55
N GLN A 342 1.84 13.78 -3.72
CA GLN A 342 2.84 14.78 -3.36
C GLN A 342 4.02 14.16 -2.57
N GLU A 343 3.75 13.20 -1.68
CA GLU A 343 4.82 12.45 -0.99
C GLU A 343 5.69 11.67 -1.99
N LEU A 344 5.09 11.18 -3.08
CA LEU A 344 5.80 10.49 -4.14
C LEU A 344 6.82 11.42 -4.83
N LEU A 345 6.42 12.65 -5.15
CA LEU A 345 7.32 13.68 -5.65
C LEU A 345 8.41 14.05 -4.63
N ALA A 346 8.03 14.25 -3.37
CA ALA A 346 8.95 14.67 -2.30
C ALA A 346 10.06 13.64 -2.08
N HIS A 347 9.72 12.36 -2.00
CA HIS A 347 10.69 11.28 -1.86
C HIS A 347 11.51 11.05 -3.12
N GLY A 348 10.89 11.16 -4.30
CA GLY A 348 11.60 11.07 -5.58
C GLY A 348 12.71 12.12 -5.68
N LEU A 349 12.38 13.39 -5.43
CA LEU A 349 13.36 14.47 -5.42
C LEU A 349 14.41 14.32 -4.31
N SER A 350 14.02 13.79 -3.16
CA SER A 350 14.93 13.49 -2.03
C SER A 350 15.90 12.35 -2.32
N ASN A 351 15.74 11.63 -3.44
CA ASN A 351 16.71 10.64 -3.92
C ASN A 351 17.46 11.14 -5.17
N VAL A 352 16.77 11.81 -6.11
CA VAL A 352 17.40 12.36 -7.31
C VAL A 352 18.44 13.42 -6.99
N ILE A 353 18.08 14.48 -6.24
CA ILE A 353 18.98 15.62 -6.01
C ILE A 353 20.18 15.20 -5.14
N PRO A 354 19.99 14.47 -4.02
CA PRO A 354 21.11 14.05 -3.18
C PRO A 354 22.07 13.05 -3.85
N SER A 355 21.64 12.31 -4.88
CA SER A 355 22.52 11.38 -5.60
C SER A 355 23.73 12.09 -6.24
N PHE A 356 23.59 13.37 -6.61
CA PHE A 356 24.69 14.19 -7.12
C PHE A 356 25.74 14.55 -6.04
N PHE A 357 25.40 14.36 -4.77
CA PHE A 357 26.28 14.58 -3.62
C PHE A 357 26.70 13.26 -2.97
N PHE A 358 26.78 12.18 -3.77
CA PHE A 358 27.23 10.85 -3.32
C PHE A 358 26.39 10.29 -2.16
N CYS A 359 25.07 10.54 -2.18
CA CYS A 359 24.17 10.01 -1.17
C CYS A 359 23.66 8.62 -1.56
N ILE A 360 23.64 7.72 -0.57
CA ILE A 360 22.94 6.44 -0.67
C ILE A 360 21.41 6.64 -0.70
N PRO A 361 20.64 5.65 -1.19
CA PRO A 361 19.18 5.71 -1.19
C PRO A 361 18.54 6.05 0.16
N SER A 362 17.63 7.02 0.14
CA SER A 362 16.98 7.56 1.32
C SER A 362 15.48 7.23 1.38
N ALA A 363 14.96 7.13 2.61
CA ALA A 363 13.55 7.01 2.92
C ALA A 363 13.27 7.56 4.33
N ALA A 364 12.01 7.66 4.71
CA ALA A 364 11.65 7.96 6.10
C ALA A 364 11.88 6.73 7.00
N ALA A 365 12.36 6.98 8.23
CA ALA A 365 12.60 5.91 9.19
C ALA A 365 11.72 6.07 10.45
N MET A 366 11.13 4.95 10.88
CA MET A 366 10.22 4.92 12.02
C MET A 366 10.89 5.40 13.32
N GLY A 367 12.12 4.95 13.60
CA GLY A 367 12.83 5.30 14.83
C GLY A 367 13.12 6.80 14.95
N ARG A 368 13.43 7.48 13.85
CA ARG A 368 13.74 8.92 13.81
C ARG A 368 12.48 9.78 13.94
N THR A 369 11.44 9.40 13.21
CA THR A 369 10.10 9.99 13.29
C THR A 369 9.50 9.82 14.70
N ALA A 370 9.74 8.68 15.37
CA ALA A 370 9.29 8.46 16.74
C ALA A 370 9.97 9.41 17.74
N VAL A 371 11.25 9.76 17.54
CA VAL A 371 11.94 10.75 18.36
C VAL A 371 11.34 12.14 18.17
N LEU A 372 11.01 12.54 16.94
CA LEU A 372 10.29 13.80 16.71
C LEU A 372 8.95 13.84 17.47
N TYR A 373 8.22 12.72 17.50
CA TYR A 373 6.96 12.65 18.25
C TYR A 373 7.14 12.76 19.77
N SER A 374 8.18 12.14 20.31
CA SER A 374 8.40 12.07 21.76
C SER A 374 9.02 13.35 22.33
N THR A 375 9.82 14.05 21.52
CA THR A 375 10.44 15.34 21.87
C THR A 375 9.51 16.54 21.63
N GLY A 376 8.36 16.32 20.97
CA GLY A 376 7.33 17.33 20.80
C GLY A 376 7.56 18.29 19.63
N ALA A 377 8.29 17.83 18.60
CA ALA A 377 8.46 18.55 17.35
C ALA A 377 7.11 18.99 16.78
N LYS A 378 7.09 20.15 16.12
CA LYS A 378 5.91 20.77 15.54
C LYS A 378 5.99 20.84 14.03
N THR A 379 7.19 21.06 13.49
CA THR A 379 7.40 21.27 12.05
C THR A 379 8.69 20.62 11.53
N GLN A 380 8.87 20.67 10.21
CA GLN A 380 10.10 20.25 9.55
C GLN A 380 11.33 21.11 9.88
N VAL A 381 11.16 22.22 10.61
CA VAL A 381 12.29 23.00 11.15
C VAL A 381 13.18 22.12 12.04
N ALA A 382 12.60 21.17 12.78
CA ALA A 382 13.40 20.21 13.56
C ALA A 382 14.38 19.41 12.68
N CYS A 383 13.96 18.98 11.49
CA CYS A 383 14.81 18.29 10.53
C CYS A 383 15.89 19.22 9.95
N LEU A 384 15.59 20.49 9.70
CA LEU A 384 16.57 21.49 9.23
C LEU A 384 17.61 21.81 10.30
N ILE A 385 17.21 21.92 11.57
CA ILE A 385 18.14 22.10 12.70
C ILE A 385 19.05 20.87 12.82
N SER A 386 18.51 19.67 12.61
CA SER A 386 19.30 18.45 12.56
C SER A 386 20.38 18.50 11.46
N CYS A 387 20.03 19.02 10.28
CA CYS A 387 20.98 19.20 9.16
C CYS A 387 22.15 20.12 9.54
N ILE A 388 21.89 21.22 10.25
CA ILE A 388 22.94 22.13 10.74
C ILE A 388 23.89 21.39 11.69
N PHE A 389 23.36 20.56 12.59
CA PHE A 389 24.19 19.80 13.52
C PHE A 389 25.01 18.71 12.82
N ILE A 390 24.44 18.02 11.82
CA ILE A 390 25.18 17.04 11.00
C ILE A 390 26.32 17.73 10.24
N LEU A 391 26.11 18.97 9.76
CA LEU A 391 27.17 19.76 9.14
C LEU A 391 28.33 20.01 10.13
N ILE A 392 28.02 20.38 11.38
CA ILE A 392 29.03 20.53 12.43
C ILE A 392 29.77 19.21 12.65
N VAL A 393 29.06 18.08 12.65
CA VAL A 393 29.67 16.76 12.82
C VAL A 393 30.65 16.44 11.68
N ILE A 394 30.27 16.69 10.43
CA ILE A 394 31.13 16.45 9.25
C ILE A 394 32.43 17.28 9.31
N TYR A 395 32.35 18.55 9.71
CA TYR A 395 33.52 19.44 9.70
C TYR A 395 34.38 19.37 10.98
N ALA A 396 33.77 19.15 12.15
CA ALA A 396 34.45 19.23 13.44
C ALA A 396 34.60 17.88 14.16
N ILE A 397 33.54 17.07 14.22
CA ILE A 397 33.49 15.86 15.08
C ILE A 397 33.94 14.58 14.36
N GLY A 398 33.93 14.57 13.02
CA GLY A 398 34.28 13.41 12.18
C GLY A 398 35.50 12.60 12.65
N PRO A 399 36.65 13.23 12.95
CA PRO A 399 37.83 12.50 13.42
C PRO A 399 37.64 11.73 14.74
N LEU A 400 36.76 12.20 15.64
CA LEU A 400 36.50 11.51 16.90
C LEU A 400 35.76 10.19 16.70
N LEU A 401 35.08 10.01 15.57
CA LEU A 401 34.32 8.80 15.25
C LEU A 401 35.20 7.67 14.71
N TYR A 402 36.51 7.90 14.49
CA TYR A 402 37.44 6.88 13.99
C TYR A 402 37.42 5.61 14.84
N TRP A 403 37.49 5.78 16.17
CA TRP A 403 37.62 4.69 17.15
C TRP A 403 36.31 3.98 17.48
N LEU A 404 35.21 4.33 16.79
CA LEU A 404 33.90 3.74 17.04
C LEU A 404 33.88 2.28 16.56
N PRO A 405 33.57 1.29 17.43
CA PRO A 405 33.47 -0.10 17.00
C PRO A 405 32.23 -0.40 16.17
N MET A 406 32.40 -1.19 15.10
CA MET A 406 31.29 -1.63 14.25
C MET A 406 30.28 -2.50 15.02
N CYS A 407 30.72 -3.26 16.03
CA CYS A 407 29.82 -4.09 16.84
C CYS A 407 28.83 -3.26 17.67
N VAL A 408 29.24 -2.09 18.18
CA VAL A 408 28.38 -1.15 18.92
C VAL A 408 27.36 -0.52 17.97
N LEU A 409 27.79 -0.17 16.76
CA LEU A 409 26.93 0.37 15.71
C LEU A 409 25.84 -0.64 15.31
N ALA A 410 26.21 -1.91 15.16
CA ALA A 410 25.29 -3.01 14.92
C ALA A 410 24.29 -3.20 16.08
N SER A 411 24.73 -3.11 17.33
CA SER A 411 23.86 -3.13 18.51
C SER A 411 22.82 -2.00 18.50
N ILE A 412 23.22 -0.78 18.12
CA ILE A 412 22.31 0.36 17.98
C ILE A 412 21.25 0.09 16.90
N ILE A 413 21.63 -0.49 15.75
CA ILE A 413 20.66 -0.88 14.70
C ILE A 413 19.66 -1.89 15.25
N VAL A 414 20.12 -2.99 15.85
CA VAL A 414 19.24 -4.08 16.32
C VAL A 414 18.22 -3.56 17.34
N VAL A 415 18.67 -2.78 18.32
CA VAL A 415 17.76 -2.20 19.32
C VAL A 415 16.82 -1.17 18.68
N GLY A 416 17.30 -0.40 17.70
CA GLY A 416 16.48 0.55 16.94
C GLY A 416 15.34 -0.09 16.15
N LEU A 417 15.47 -1.37 15.76
CA LEU A 417 14.47 -2.12 15.00
C LEU A 417 13.40 -2.80 15.88
N LYS A 418 13.52 -2.72 17.21
CA LYS A 418 12.56 -3.31 18.16
C LYS A 418 11.10 -2.98 17.82
N GLY A 419 10.81 -1.73 17.46
CA GLY A 419 9.45 -1.29 17.13
C GLY A 419 8.86 -2.00 15.91
N MET A 420 9.68 -2.29 14.90
CA MET A 420 9.26 -3.01 13.69
C MET A 420 9.09 -4.51 13.96
N LEU A 421 9.93 -5.10 14.82
CA LEU A 421 9.83 -6.52 15.19
C LEU A 421 8.61 -6.81 16.10
N ILE A 422 8.18 -5.84 16.92
CA ILE A 422 7.01 -6.00 17.79
C ILE A 422 5.70 -6.17 17.00
N GLN A 423 5.65 -5.74 15.73
CA GLN A 423 4.49 -5.91 14.85
C GLN A 423 4.08 -7.37 14.64
N PHE A 424 4.97 -8.34 14.93
CA PHE A 424 4.60 -9.76 15.03
C PHE A 424 3.42 -10.02 15.97
N ARG A 425 3.23 -9.21 17.02
CA ARG A 425 2.09 -9.34 17.94
C ARG A 425 0.75 -8.99 17.27
N ASP A 426 0.74 -8.23 16.19
CA ASP A 426 -0.48 -7.88 15.44
C ASP A 426 -1.11 -9.10 14.77
N LEU A 427 -0.35 -10.19 14.62
CA LEU A 427 -0.84 -11.44 14.04
C LEU A 427 -2.05 -12.00 14.79
N LYS A 428 -2.08 -11.89 16.13
CA LYS A 428 -3.23 -12.31 16.95
C LYS A 428 -4.47 -11.44 16.68
N LYS A 429 -4.27 -10.14 16.45
CA LYS A 429 -5.34 -9.19 16.10
C LYS A 429 -5.94 -9.57 14.74
N TYR A 430 -5.11 -9.83 13.73
CA TYR A 430 -5.61 -10.19 12.40
C TYR A 430 -6.37 -11.51 12.42
N TRP A 431 -5.87 -12.54 13.13
CA TRP A 431 -6.56 -13.83 13.22
C TRP A 431 -7.99 -13.72 13.78
N ASN A 432 -8.19 -12.85 14.76
CA ASN A 432 -9.49 -12.66 15.40
C ASN A 432 -10.46 -11.78 14.57
N VAL A 433 -9.95 -10.98 13.63
CA VAL A 433 -10.76 -10.05 12.81
C VAL A 433 -11.07 -10.66 11.45
N ASP A 434 -10.05 -10.95 10.64
CA ASP A 434 -10.19 -11.60 9.33
C ASP A 434 -9.03 -12.58 9.08
N LYS A 435 -9.37 -13.86 8.89
CA LYS A 435 -8.41 -14.92 8.57
C LYS A 435 -7.70 -14.69 7.25
N ILE A 436 -8.31 -13.95 6.32
CA ILE A 436 -7.71 -13.63 5.02
C ILE A 436 -6.57 -12.62 5.20
N ASP A 437 -6.77 -11.55 5.97
CA ASP A 437 -5.73 -10.57 6.27
C ASP A 437 -4.56 -11.20 7.04
N TRP A 438 -4.87 -12.13 7.95
CA TRP A 438 -3.85 -12.97 8.60
C TRP A 438 -3.04 -13.77 7.57
N GLY A 439 -3.70 -14.41 6.59
CA GLY A 439 -3.06 -15.16 5.53
C GLY A 439 -2.16 -14.29 4.64
N ILE A 440 -2.61 -13.08 4.28
CA ILE A 440 -1.81 -12.10 3.52
C ILE A 440 -0.56 -11.74 4.31
N TRP A 441 -0.70 -11.45 5.61
CA TRP A 441 0.43 -11.08 6.46
C TRP A 441 1.48 -12.21 6.51
N VAL A 442 1.06 -13.44 6.83
CA VAL A 442 1.97 -14.59 6.98
C VAL A 442 2.67 -14.92 5.65
N SER A 443 1.91 -14.99 4.56
CA SER A 443 2.47 -15.31 3.24
C SER A 443 3.45 -14.23 2.76
N THR A 444 3.12 -12.95 2.95
CA THR A 444 4.01 -11.81 2.62
C THR A 444 5.30 -11.85 3.45
N TYR A 445 5.19 -12.14 4.76
CA TYR A 445 6.35 -12.26 5.63
C TYR A 445 7.26 -13.42 5.21
N ILE A 446 6.70 -14.60 4.92
CA ILE A 446 7.47 -15.77 4.47
C ILE A 446 8.18 -15.47 3.14
N PHE A 447 7.48 -14.91 2.15
CA PHE A 447 8.10 -14.52 0.88
C PHE A 447 9.20 -13.48 1.07
N THR A 448 9.01 -12.53 1.98
CA THR A 448 10.03 -11.54 2.33
C THR A 448 11.31 -12.22 2.85
N ILE A 449 11.19 -13.16 3.80
CA ILE A 449 12.34 -13.88 4.39
C ILE A 449 13.02 -14.80 3.37
N CYS A 450 12.25 -15.56 2.60
CA CYS A 450 12.79 -16.53 1.65
C CYS A 450 13.46 -15.86 0.45
N PHE A 451 13.03 -14.67 0.05
CA PHE A 451 13.62 -13.96 -1.08
C PHE A 451 14.24 -12.65 -0.60
N ALA A 452 13.52 -11.54 -0.79
CA ALA A 452 13.94 -10.22 -0.38
C ALA A 452 12.71 -9.36 -0.11
N ALA A 453 12.88 -8.24 0.59
CA ALA A 453 11.76 -7.39 1.00
C ALA A 453 11.01 -6.73 -0.17
N ASN A 454 11.68 -6.36 -1.25
CA ASN A 454 11.05 -5.85 -2.46
C ASN A 454 10.16 -6.92 -3.14
N VAL A 455 10.63 -8.16 -3.20
CA VAL A 455 9.85 -9.30 -3.74
C VAL A 455 8.65 -9.60 -2.85
N GLY A 456 8.86 -9.61 -1.53
CA GLY A 456 7.78 -9.80 -0.56
C GLY A 456 6.68 -8.75 -0.66
N LEU A 457 7.04 -7.47 -0.79
CA LEU A 457 6.08 -6.39 -1.01
C LEU A 457 5.26 -6.59 -2.29
N LEU A 458 5.93 -6.89 -3.42
CA LEU A 458 5.26 -7.14 -4.68
C LEU A 458 4.27 -8.32 -4.57
N PHE A 459 4.70 -9.41 -3.94
CA PHE A 459 3.86 -10.57 -3.67
C PHE A 459 2.64 -10.19 -2.83
N GLY A 460 2.81 -9.44 -1.74
CA GLY A 460 1.71 -9.00 -0.88
C GLY A 460 0.69 -8.12 -1.60
N VAL A 461 1.13 -7.21 -2.46
CA VAL A 461 0.25 -6.38 -3.31
C VAL A 461 -0.51 -7.25 -4.31
N VAL A 462 0.16 -8.18 -5.00
CA VAL A 462 -0.49 -9.11 -5.94
C VAL A 462 -1.51 -9.99 -5.24
N CYS A 463 -1.19 -10.52 -4.05
CA CYS A 463 -2.14 -11.28 -3.23
C CYS A 463 -3.34 -10.44 -2.83
N THR A 464 -3.14 -9.19 -2.43
CA THR A 464 -4.23 -8.26 -2.09
C THR A 464 -5.16 -8.04 -3.28
N ILE A 465 -4.60 -7.77 -4.46
CA ILE A 465 -5.36 -7.62 -5.71
C ILE A 465 -6.14 -8.90 -6.02
N ALA A 466 -5.50 -10.06 -5.98
CA ALA A 466 -6.12 -11.36 -6.26
C ALA A 466 -7.27 -11.66 -5.29
N ILE A 467 -7.12 -11.30 -4.01
CA ILE A 467 -8.14 -11.49 -2.99
C ILE A 467 -9.32 -10.53 -3.20
N VAL A 468 -9.06 -9.26 -3.50
CA VAL A 468 -10.11 -8.29 -3.83
C VAL A 468 -10.90 -8.77 -5.04
N ILE A 469 -10.22 -9.18 -6.12
CA ILE A 469 -10.85 -9.75 -7.32
C ILE A 469 -11.61 -11.04 -7.01
N GLY A 470 -11.09 -11.92 -6.14
CA GLY A 470 -11.75 -13.17 -5.79
C GLY A 470 -12.94 -13.02 -4.83
N ARG A 471 -12.93 -11.99 -3.97
CA ARG A 471 -14.02 -11.69 -3.02
C ARG A 471 -15.15 -10.93 -3.68
N PHE A 472 -14.85 -10.05 -4.64
CA PHE A 472 -15.84 -9.19 -5.27
C PHE A 472 -17.04 -9.96 -5.87
N PRO A 473 -16.84 -11.04 -6.67
CA PRO A 473 -17.94 -11.87 -7.17
C PRO A 473 -18.65 -12.64 -6.05
N ARG A 474 -17.96 -12.98 -4.97
CA ARG A 474 -18.50 -13.84 -3.91
C ARG A 474 -19.42 -13.10 -2.95
N ALA A 475 -19.31 -11.77 -2.87
CA ALA A 475 -20.20 -10.93 -2.09
C ALA A 475 -21.67 -11.14 -2.53
N LYS A 476 -22.59 -11.31 -1.56
CA LYS A 476 -24.01 -11.45 -1.85
C LYS A 476 -24.50 -10.17 -2.52
N THR A 477 -24.78 -10.25 -3.83
CA THR A 477 -25.19 -9.11 -4.67
C THR A 477 -26.69 -8.83 -4.56
N LEU A 478 -27.46 -9.87 -4.24
CA LEU A 478 -28.89 -9.82 -4.07
C LEU A 478 -29.23 -9.91 -2.58
N SER A 479 -29.93 -8.90 -2.07
CA SER A 479 -30.71 -9.09 -0.85
C SER A 479 -32.17 -9.23 -1.26
N ILE A 480 -32.75 -10.38 -0.97
CA ILE A 480 -34.20 -10.50 -1.04
C ILE A 480 -34.73 -9.70 0.14
N LYS A 481 -35.29 -8.51 -0.12
CA LYS A 481 -36.19 -7.89 0.83
C LYS A 481 -37.48 -8.70 0.75
N ASN A 482 -37.57 -9.79 1.51
CA ASN A 482 -38.87 -10.35 1.86
C ASN A 482 -39.53 -9.29 2.73
N MET A 483 -40.19 -8.32 2.10
CA MET A 483 -41.15 -7.48 2.78
C MET A 483 -42.30 -8.43 3.12
N LYS A 484 -42.18 -9.12 4.27
CA LYS A 484 -43.30 -9.82 4.87
C LYS A 484 -44.46 -8.83 4.87
N GLU A 485 -45.51 -9.16 4.14
CA GLU A 485 -46.88 -8.68 4.34
C GLU A 485 -46.96 -7.27 4.95
N MET A 486 -46.71 -6.24 4.15
CA MET A 486 -47.55 -5.06 4.30
C MET A 486 -48.61 -5.17 3.23
N GLU A 487 -49.72 -5.83 3.61
CA GLU A 487 -51.01 -5.60 2.99
C GLU A 487 -51.20 -4.08 2.89
N PHE A 488 -51.00 -3.50 1.71
CA PHE A 488 -51.69 -2.25 1.41
C PHE A 488 -53.15 -2.63 1.12
N LYS A 489 -53.94 -2.84 2.18
CA LYS A 489 -55.40 -2.84 2.11
C LYS A 489 -55.85 -1.41 1.84
N VAL A 490 -55.86 -1.00 0.57
CA VAL A 490 -56.86 -0.03 0.13
C VAL A 490 -58.13 -0.85 -0.07
N LYS A 491 -59.01 -0.82 0.93
CA LYS A 491 -60.38 -1.33 0.79
C LYS A 491 -61.03 -0.61 -0.38
N THR A 492 -61.17 -1.30 -1.49
CA THR A 492 -62.27 -1.04 -2.41
C THR A 492 -63.18 -2.24 -2.22
N GLU A 493 -64.39 -1.97 -1.75
CA GLU A 493 -65.42 -3.00 -1.62
C GLU A 493 -65.67 -3.62 -2.99
N MET A 494 -65.80 -4.95 -3.00
CA MET A 494 -66.11 -5.85 -4.13
C MET A 494 -64.90 -6.54 -4.79
N ASP A 495 -64.95 -7.88 -4.65
CA ASP A 495 -64.36 -8.96 -5.46
C ASP A 495 -63.12 -9.76 -5.00
N ASP A 496 -63.32 -11.06 -5.23
CA ASP A 496 -62.64 -12.27 -4.76
C ASP A 496 -61.11 -12.33 -4.88
N GLU A 497 -60.55 -13.07 -3.93
CA GLU A 497 -59.16 -13.34 -3.66
C GLU A 497 -58.41 -13.95 -4.88
N THR A 498 -57.59 -13.14 -5.52
CA THR A 498 -56.46 -13.64 -6.33
C THR A 498 -55.19 -12.91 -5.92
N LEU A 499 -54.53 -13.44 -4.88
CA LEU A 499 -53.22 -13.01 -4.39
C LEU A 499 -52.16 -13.28 -5.46
N GLN A 500 -51.76 -12.23 -6.19
CA GLN A 500 -50.62 -12.29 -7.08
C GLN A 500 -49.36 -12.01 -6.24
N GLN A 501 -48.44 -12.96 -6.18
CA GLN A 501 -47.19 -12.79 -5.43
C GLN A 501 -46.29 -11.80 -6.18
N VAL A 502 -46.21 -10.56 -5.67
CA VAL A 502 -45.24 -9.56 -6.16
C VAL A 502 -43.95 -9.72 -5.36
N LYS A 503 -42.84 -10.02 -6.03
CA LYS A 503 -41.55 -10.20 -5.36
C LYS A 503 -40.63 -9.02 -5.60
N ILE A 504 -40.08 -8.47 -4.51
CA ILE A 504 -39.13 -7.35 -4.57
C ILE A 504 -37.73 -7.87 -4.28
N ILE A 505 -36.84 -7.74 -5.25
CA ILE A 505 -35.42 -8.10 -5.13
C ILE A 505 -34.59 -6.83 -5.21
N SER A 506 -33.81 -6.56 -4.17
CA SER A 506 -32.94 -5.39 -4.10
C SER A 506 -31.52 -5.75 -4.53
N ILE A 507 -30.99 -4.97 -5.49
CA ILE A 507 -29.61 -5.04 -5.97
C ILE A 507 -28.78 -4.14 -5.07
N ASN A 508 -27.95 -4.74 -4.20
CA ASN A 508 -27.21 -3.99 -3.18
C ASN A 508 -25.72 -3.81 -3.52
N ASN A 509 -25.25 -4.47 -4.57
CA ASN A 509 -23.86 -4.37 -5.01
C ASN A 509 -23.79 -3.76 -6.41
N PRO A 510 -22.65 -3.11 -6.73
CA PRO A 510 -22.34 -2.73 -8.09
C PRO A 510 -22.38 -3.92 -9.05
N LEU A 511 -22.77 -3.68 -10.30
CA LEU A 511 -22.91 -4.74 -11.30
C LEU A 511 -21.86 -4.57 -12.40
N VAL A 512 -20.81 -5.40 -12.34
CA VAL A 512 -19.70 -5.36 -13.28
C VAL A 512 -19.30 -6.74 -13.77
N PHE A 513 -18.45 -6.82 -14.79
CA PHE A 513 -17.98 -8.04 -15.43
C PHE A 513 -17.53 -9.14 -14.44
N LEU A 514 -17.05 -8.75 -13.25
CA LEU A 514 -16.64 -9.65 -12.17
C LEU A 514 -17.79 -10.44 -11.54
N ASN A 515 -18.95 -9.83 -11.27
CA ASN A 515 -20.06 -10.45 -10.53
C ASN A 515 -21.31 -10.72 -11.38
N VAL A 516 -21.39 -10.20 -12.61
CA VAL A 516 -22.52 -10.34 -13.53
C VAL A 516 -23.01 -11.78 -13.72
N LYS A 517 -22.10 -12.74 -13.96
CA LYS A 517 -22.49 -14.15 -14.15
C LYS A 517 -23.11 -14.74 -12.90
N LYS A 518 -22.55 -14.44 -11.73
CA LYS A 518 -23.08 -14.93 -10.45
C LYS A 518 -24.42 -14.29 -10.13
N PHE A 519 -24.56 -12.99 -10.37
CA PHE A 519 -25.83 -12.29 -10.24
C PHE A 519 -26.94 -12.96 -11.07
N HIS A 520 -26.65 -13.27 -12.35
CA HIS A 520 -27.59 -13.97 -13.21
C HIS A 520 -28.01 -15.33 -12.65
N THR A 521 -27.04 -16.16 -12.26
CA THR A 521 -27.30 -17.49 -11.67
C THR A 521 -28.08 -17.39 -10.36
N ASP A 522 -27.71 -16.47 -9.46
CA ASP A 522 -28.38 -16.28 -8.17
C ASP A 522 -29.84 -15.81 -8.40
N LEU A 523 -30.06 -14.88 -9.33
CA LEU A 523 -31.40 -14.38 -9.66
C LEU A 523 -32.28 -15.47 -10.29
N MET A 524 -31.74 -16.21 -11.25
CA MET A 524 -32.46 -17.30 -11.91
C MET A 524 -32.78 -18.45 -10.94
N ASN A 525 -31.86 -18.78 -10.03
CA ASN A 525 -32.11 -19.77 -8.98
C ASN A 525 -33.24 -19.31 -8.03
N ILE A 526 -33.30 -18.01 -7.70
CA ILE A 526 -34.38 -17.45 -6.86
C ILE A 526 -35.74 -17.57 -7.56
N ILE A 527 -35.79 -17.27 -8.87
CA ILE A 527 -37.02 -17.38 -9.68
C ILE A 527 -37.44 -18.86 -9.82
N GLN A 528 -36.50 -19.77 -10.11
CA GLN A 528 -36.79 -21.20 -10.28
C GLN A 528 -37.26 -21.88 -9.00
N LYS A 529 -36.63 -21.59 -7.86
CA LYS A 529 -36.99 -22.19 -6.56
C LYS A 529 -38.42 -21.84 -6.14
N GLU A 530 -38.93 -20.69 -6.57
CA GLU A 530 -40.26 -20.21 -6.24
C GLU A 530 -41.34 -20.81 -7.15
N ASN A 531 -41.06 -20.94 -8.45
CA ASN A 531 -41.93 -21.69 -9.36
C ASN A 531 -42.12 -23.14 -8.89
N ALA A 532 -41.11 -23.75 -8.27
CA ALA A 532 -41.21 -25.08 -7.67
C ALA A 532 -41.95 -25.09 -6.31
N SER A 533 -41.92 -23.99 -5.55
CA SER A 533 -42.62 -23.86 -4.26
C SER A 533 -44.11 -23.56 -4.40
N ASN A 534 -44.54 -23.05 -5.56
CA ASN A 534 -45.94 -22.70 -5.86
C ASN A 534 -46.72 -23.84 -6.54
N GLN A 535 -46.12 -25.04 -6.73
CA GLN A 535 -46.90 -26.24 -7.01
C GLN A 535 -47.53 -26.74 -5.70
N PRO A 536 -48.87 -26.79 -5.56
CA PRO A 536 -49.49 -27.29 -4.34
C PRO A 536 -49.16 -28.78 -4.17
N LEU A 537 -48.61 -29.13 -3.01
CA LEU A 537 -48.33 -30.51 -2.59
C LEU A 537 -49.58 -31.41 -2.52
N ASP A 538 -50.79 -30.86 -2.70
CA ASP A 538 -52.06 -31.57 -2.64
C ASP A 538 -52.57 -32.13 -3.98
N GLU A 539 -51.97 -31.78 -5.12
CA GLU A 539 -52.39 -32.32 -6.43
C GLU A 539 -51.65 -33.60 -6.85
N ILE A 540 -50.45 -33.85 -6.32
CA ILE A 540 -49.67 -35.06 -6.66
C ILE A 540 -50.31 -36.32 -6.05
N SER A 541 -50.91 -36.21 -4.86
CA SER A 541 -51.58 -37.34 -4.19
C SER A 541 -52.95 -37.67 -4.79
N LYS A 542 -53.72 -36.68 -5.25
CA LYS A 542 -55.03 -36.89 -5.92
C LYS A 542 -54.87 -37.40 -7.35
N CYS A 543 -53.82 -37.02 -8.06
CA CYS A 543 -53.60 -37.48 -9.44
C CYS A 543 -53.20 -38.96 -9.47
N GLU A 544 -52.31 -39.44 -8.59
CA GLU A 544 -51.97 -40.87 -8.51
C GLU A 544 -53.19 -41.74 -8.15
N GLN A 545 -54.09 -41.24 -7.30
CA GLN A 545 -55.27 -41.98 -6.86
C GLN A 545 -56.38 -42.02 -7.93
N ASN A 546 -56.56 -40.94 -8.69
CA ASN A 546 -57.51 -40.89 -9.81
C ASN A 546 -57.00 -41.66 -11.05
N THR A 547 -55.69 -41.76 -11.26
CA THR A 547 -55.12 -42.56 -12.36
C THR A 547 -55.33 -44.07 -12.13
N LEU A 548 -55.28 -44.52 -10.87
CA LEU A 548 -55.59 -45.91 -10.51
C LEU A 548 -57.08 -46.24 -10.58
N LEU A 549 -57.97 -45.30 -10.20
CA LEU A 549 -59.43 -45.48 -10.31
C LEU A 549 -59.94 -45.45 -11.76
N ASN A 550 -59.33 -44.65 -12.64
CA ASN A 550 -59.72 -44.59 -14.06
C ASN A 550 -59.25 -45.81 -14.89
N SER A 551 -58.28 -46.59 -14.42
CA SER A 551 -57.90 -47.85 -15.09
C SER A 551 -58.90 -49.01 -14.85
N LEU A 552 -59.90 -48.83 -13.98
CA LEU A 552 -60.86 -49.87 -13.59
C LEU A 552 -62.29 -49.66 -14.13
N SER A 553 -62.55 -48.57 -14.85
CA SER A 553 -63.87 -48.25 -15.41
C SER A 553 -63.83 -48.18 -16.94
N ASN A 554 -64.09 -49.31 -17.60
CA ASN A 554 -64.44 -49.34 -19.03
C ASN A 554 -65.85 -48.76 -19.22
N GLY A 555 -65.95 -47.62 -19.90
CA GLY A 555 -67.24 -47.05 -20.32
C GLY A 555 -67.06 -45.86 -21.25
N ILE A 556 -67.50 -46.01 -22.50
CA ILE A 556 -67.53 -45.03 -23.58
C ILE A 556 -68.25 -43.74 -23.13
N CYS A 557 -67.65 -42.55 -23.35
CA CYS A 557 -68.34 -41.30 -23.74
C CYS A 557 -67.37 -40.10 -23.94
N ASN A 558 -67.46 -39.51 -25.14
CA ASN A 558 -67.25 -38.12 -25.61
C ASN A 558 -66.03 -37.27 -25.21
N GLU A 559 -65.40 -36.72 -26.26
CA GLU A 559 -64.51 -35.56 -26.27
C GLU A 559 -65.22 -34.32 -25.68
N GLU A 560 -64.72 -33.82 -24.55
CA GLU A 560 -64.90 -32.43 -24.14
C GLU A 560 -63.54 -31.84 -23.77
N ALA A 561 -63.26 -30.67 -24.37
CA ALA A 561 -62.00 -29.96 -24.29
C ALA A 561 -61.65 -29.58 -22.85
N THR A 562 -60.50 -30.06 -22.37
CA THR A 562 -59.91 -29.60 -21.11
C THR A 562 -59.24 -28.25 -21.35
N HIS A 563 -59.84 -27.18 -20.82
CA HIS A 563 -59.24 -25.86 -20.76
C HIS A 563 -57.90 -25.92 -19.99
N PRO A 564 -56.80 -25.34 -20.49
CA PRO A 564 -55.56 -25.26 -19.74
C PRO A 564 -55.72 -24.25 -18.58
N CYS A 565 -55.36 -24.67 -17.37
CA CYS A 565 -55.30 -23.84 -16.16
C CYS A 565 -54.58 -22.50 -16.45
N LEU A 566 -55.19 -21.40 -15.99
CA LEU A 566 -54.68 -20.03 -16.09
C LEU A 566 -53.23 -19.95 -15.58
N ASN A 567 -52.29 -19.58 -16.47
CA ASN A 567 -50.92 -19.19 -16.11
C ASN A 567 -50.98 -17.99 -15.15
N GLN A 568 -50.75 -18.22 -13.86
CA GLN A 568 -50.68 -17.16 -12.87
C GLN A 568 -49.39 -16.34 -13.11
N LYS A 569 -49.50 -15.19 -13.79
CA LYS A 569 -48.36 -14.30 -14.09
C LYS A 569 -47.72 -13.85 -12.78
N CYS A 570 -46.44 -14.16 -12.59
CA CYS A 570 -45.66 -13.67 -11.45
C CYS A 570 -45.03 -12.32 -11.83
N SER A 571 -45.13 -11.31 -10.96
CA SER A 571 -44.53 -9.98 -11.21
C SER A 571 -43.30 -9.78 -10.33
N LEU A 572 -42.16 -9.47 -10.96
CA LEU A 572 -40.88 -9.26 -10.30
C LEU A 572 -40.52 -7.77 -10.30
N ILE A 573 -40.21 -7.25 -9.11
CA ILE A 573 -39.72 -5.88 -8.93
C ILE A 573 -38.25 -5.93 -8.57
N LEU A 574 -37.39 -5.31 -9.40
CA LEU A 574 -35.96 -5.15 -9.17
C LEU A 574 -35.68 -3.74 -8.63
N ASP A 575 -35.39 -3.64 -7.33
CA ASP A 575 -34.98 -2.40 -6.67
C ASP A 575 -33.49 -2.14 -6.96
N CYS A 576 -33.22 -1.14 -7.81
CA CYS A 576 -31.88 -0.73 -8.24
C CYS A 576 -31.26 0.36 -7.35
N SER A 577 -31.86 0.67 -6.20
CA SER A 577 -31.38 1.74 -5.30
C SER A 577 -29.94 1.53 -4.81
N GLY A 578 -29.49 0.27 -4.67
CA GLY A 578 -28.13 -0.07 -4.26
C GLY A 578 -27.11 -0.17 -5.42
N LEU A 579 -27.53 0.06 -6.67
CA LEU A 579 -26.64 0.00 -7.83
C LEU A 579 -25.79 1.29 -7.93
N THR A 580 -24.70 1.34 -7.17
CA THR A 580 -23.80 2.51 -7.10
C THR A 580 -22.96 2.71 -8.36
N PHE A 581 -22.47 1.64 -8.97
CA PHE A 581 -21.76 1.68 -10.26
C PHE A 581 -22.06 0.43 -11.11
N TYR A 582 -21.90 0.58 -12.42
CA TYR A 582 -22.11 -0.49 -13.40
C TYR A 582 -21.19 -0.31 -14.60
N ASP A 583 -20.90 -1.40 -15.30
CA ASP A 583 -20.17 -1.39 -16.57
C ASP A 583 -21.06 -1.88 -17.73
N TYR A 584 -20.46 -2.00 -18.91
CA TYR A 584 -21.14 -2.51 -20.11
C TYR A 584 -21.74 -3.91 -19.88
N SER A 585 -21.00 -4.82 -19.25
CA SER A 585 -21.47 -6.18 -18.96
C SER A 585 -22.63 -6.19 -17.97
N GLY A 586 -22.62 -5.28 -16.99
CA GLY A 586 -23.72 -5.08 -16.05
C GLY A 586 -25.00 -4.65 -16.74
N VAL A 587 -24.93 -3.62 -17.58
CA VAL A 587 -26.11 -3.14 -18.34
C VAL A 587 -26.64 -4.21 -19.28
N SER A 588 -25.75 -4.86 -20.04
CA SER A 588 -26.11 -5.98 -20.92
C SER A 588 -26.83 -7.09 -20.17
N MET A 589 -26.35 -7.46 -18.98
CA MET A 589 -26.97 -8.50 -18.16
C MET A 589 -28.35 -8.11 -17.63
N LEU A 590 -28.55 -6.86 -17.22
CA LEU A 590 -29.87 -6.40 -16.76
C LEU A 590 -30.92 -6.48 -17.88
N VAL A 591 -30.53 -6.14 -19.11
CA VAL A 591 -31.43 -6.29 -20.25
C VAL A 591 -31.66 -7.76 -20.58
N GLU A 592 -30.61 -8.60 -20.60
CA GLU A 592 -30.73 -10.05 -20.82
C GLU A 592 -31.65 -10.72 -19.79
N VAL A 593 -31.52 -10.37 -18.51
CA VAL A 593 -32.43 -10.82 -17.44
C VAL A 593 -33.86 -10.38 -17.70
N SER A 594 -34.07 -9.13 -18.15
CA SER A 594 -35.42 -8.63 -18.43
C SER A 594 -36.07 -9.38 -19.60
N THR A 595 -35.30 -9.70 -20.65
CA THR A 595 -35.78 -10.50 -21.79
C THR A 595 -36.03 -11.95 -21.40
N ASP A 596 -35.15 -12.55 -20.59
CA ASP A 596 -35.29 -13.94 -20.14
C ASP A 596 -36.49 -14.14 -19.20
N CYS A 597 -36.74 -13.18 -18.32
CA CYS A 597 -37.92 -13.20 -17.45
C CYS A 597 -39.21 -13.06 -18.26
N LYS A 598 -39.21 -12.18 -19.26
CA LYS A 598 -40.35 -12.00 -20.17
C LYS A 598 -40.66 -13.27 -20.96
N ASN A 599 -39.63 -13.97 -21.45
CA ASN A 599 -39.77 -15.27 -22.12
C ASN A 599 -40.39 -16.35 -21.20
N LYS A 600 -40.27 -16.20 -19.87
CA LYS A 600 -40.87 -17.08 -18.86
C LYS A 600 -42.21 -16.57 -18.32
N SER A 601 -42.85 -15.61 -18.98
CA SER A 601 -44.12 -14.99 -18.55
C SER A 601 -44.05 -14.29 -17.18
N VAL A 602 -42.87 -13.80 -16.79
CA VAL A 602 -42.65 -13.00 -15.57
C VAL A 602 -42.46 -11.54 -15.97
N ASP A 603 -43.38 -10.67 -15.56
CA ASP A 603 -43.27 -9.22 -15.82
C ASP A 603 -42.24 -8.59 -14.88
N VAL A 604 -41.20 -7.97 -15.43
CA VAL A 604 -40.11 -7.33 -14.66
C VAL A 604 -40.28 -5.81 -14.64
N SER A 605 -40.32 -5.25 -13.44
CA SER A 605 -40.34 -3.80 -13.19
C SER A 605 -39.05 -3.38 -12.48
N LEU A 606 -38.35 -2.40 -13.04
CA LEU A 606 -37.13 -1.82 -12.48
C LEU A 606 -37.46 -0.53 -11.71
N VAL A 607 -36.98 -0.43 -10.47
CA VAL A 607 -37.31 0.68 -9.56
C VAL A 607 -36.04 1.40 -9.08
N HIS A 608 -36.13 2.71 -8.84
CA HIS A 608 -35.01 3.55 -8.37
C HIS A 608 -33.80 3.55 -9.31
N CYS A 609 -34.04 3.46 -10.62
CA CYS A 609 -32.96 3.55 -11.61
C CYS A 609 -32.45 4.99 -11.75
N THR A 610 -31.14 5.17 -11.76
CA THR A 610 -30.53 6.47 -12.07
C THR A 610 -30.77 6.86 -13.53
N ALA A 611 -30.85 8.15 -13.84
CA ALA A 611 -31.05 8.63 -15.21
C ALA A 611 -29.96 8.14 -16.18
N SER A 612 -28.73 7.98 -15.69
CA SER A 612 -27.62 7.40 -16.46
C SER A 612 -27.86 5.93 -16.80
N LEU A 613 -28.40 5.14 -15.86
CA LEU A 613 -28.70 3.72 -16.07
C LEU A 613 -29.82 3.56 -17.09
N ILE A 614 -30.89 4.34 -16.97
CA ILE A 614 -32.02 4.34 -17.92
C ILE A 614 -31.50 4.64 -19.33
N LYS A 615 -30.66 5.66 -19.48
CA LYS A 615 -30.05 6.01 -20.78
C LYS A 615 -29.17 4.88 -21.32
N ALA A 616 -28.39 4.23 -20.46
CA ALA A 616 -27.53 3.12 -20.86
C ALA A 616 -28.34 1.88 -21.30
N MET A 617 -29.42 1.56 -20.59
CA MET A 617 -30.31 0.44 -20.95
C MET A 617 -31.06 0.69 -22.25
N LYS A 618 -31.58 1.91 -22.46
CA LYS A 618 -32.25 2.31 -23.72
C LYS A 618 -31.34 2.30 -24.94
N TYR A 619 -30.05 2.59 -24.73
CA TYR A 619 -29.08 2.51 -25.82
C TYR A 619 -28.76 1.06 -26.21
N TRP A 620 -28.84 0.14 -25.24
CA TRP A 620 -28.43 -1.25 -25.43
C TRP A 620 -29.58 -2.14 -25.91
N GLY A 621 -30.71 -2.10 -25.22
CA GLY A 621 -31.93 -2.75 -25.65
C GLY A 621 -32.85 -1.69 -26.25
N ASP A 622 -33.40 -1.96 -27.42
CA ASP A 622 -34.41 -1.15 -28.11
C ASP A 622 -35.72 -1.11 -27.29
N LEU A 623 -35.65 -0.54 -26.08
CA LEU A 623 -36.72 -0.47 -25.07
C LEU A 623 -37.66 0.72 -25.33
N ASP A 624 -37.51 1.44 -26.45
CA ASP A 624 -38.33 2.61 -26.76
C ASP A 624 -39.78 2.23 -27.16
N SER A 625 -40.08 0.95 -27.40
CA SER A 625 -41.41 0.49 -27.80
C SER A 625 -42.32 -0.02 -26.66
N GLU A 626 -41.85 -0.17 -25.42
CA GLU A 626 -42.61 -0.86 -24.35
C GLU A 626 -42.93 0.02 -23.12
N LYS A 627 -44.24 0.08 -22.78
CA LYS A 627 -44.84 0.81 -21.65
C LYS A 627 -44.26 0.35 -20.29
N PRO A 628 -44.26 1.20 -19.25
CA PRO A 628 -43.05 1.50 -18.50
C PRO A 628 -42.52 0.33 -17.68
N ILE A 629 -41.29 -0.07 -18.02
CA ILE A 629 -40.43 -0.96 -17.22
C ILE A 629 -39.81 -0.21 -16.03
N PHE A 630 -39.71 1.12 -16.09
CA PHE A 630 -39.01 1.95 -15.10
C PHE A 630 -39.97 2.71 -14.19
N PHE A 631 -39.74 2.62 -12.88
CA PHE A 631 -40.53 3.31 -11.85
C PHE A 631 -39.65 4.10 -10.88
N GLU A 632 -40.15 5.25 -10.44
CA GLU A 632 -39.45 6.10 -9.46
C GLU A 632 -39.49 5.51 -8.05
N SER A 633 -40.55 4.79 -7.69
CA SER A 633 -40.74 4.20 -6.37
C SER A 633 -41.35 2.80 -6.45
N VAL A 634 -41.13 2.01 -5.40
CA VAL A 634 -41.68 0.65 -5.31
C VAL A 634 -43.20 0.70 -5.24
N SER A 635 -43.77 1.72 -4.58
CA SER A 635 -45.22 1.92 -4.54
C SER A 635 -45.81 2.20 -5.92
N ALA A 636 -45.15 3.03 -6.75
CA ALA A 636 -45.60 3.32 -8.11
C ALA A 636 -45.58 2.06 -8.99
N ALA A 637 -44.55 1.21 -8.84
CA ALA A 637 -44.47 -0.08 -9.54
C ALA A 637 -45.62 -1.01 -9.14
N ILE A 638 -45.88 -1.16 -7.84
CA ILE A 638 -46.98 -1.98 -7.31
C ILE A 638 -48.33 -1.46 -7.80
N SER A 639 -48.57 -0.14 -7.74
CA SER A 639 -49.81 0.46 -8.24
C SER A 639 -50.02 0.20 -9.73
N ASN A 640 -48.98 0.24 -10.56
CA ASN A 640 -49.11 -0.05 -12.00
C ASN A 640 -49.37 -1.54 -12.28
N ILE A 641 -48.74 -2.44 -11.53
CA ILE A 641 -49.04 -3.89 -11.62
C ILE A 641 -50.52 -4.14 -11.31
N HIS A 642 -51.08 -3.48 -10.29
CA HIS A 642 -52.51 -3.55 -9.98
C HIS A 642 -53.40 -2.91 -11.07
N LEU A 643 -52.98 -1.79 -11.66
CA LEU A 643 -53.74 -1.08 -12.70
C LEU A 643 -53.83 -1.89 -14.00
N ASN A 644 -52.74 -2.52 -14.42
CA ASN A 644 -52.72 -3.41 -15.59
C ASN A 644 -53.61 -4.65 -15.38
N LYS A 645 -53.73 -5.16 -14.14
CA LYS A 645 -54.66 -6.26 -13.81
C LYS A 645 -56.13 -5.85 -14.00
N ASN A 646 -56.48 -4.62 -13.61
CA ASN A 646 -57.85 -4.12 -13.77
C ASN A 646 -58.19 -3.90 -15.26
N LEU A 647 -57.22 -3.41 -16.05
CA LEU A 647 -57.36 -3.25 -17.51
C LEU A 647 -57.51 -4.59 -18.25
N SER A 648 -56.78 -5.63 -17.86
CA SER A 648 -56.93 -6.97 -18.45
C SER A 648 -58.27 -7.63 -18.10
N LYS A 649 -58.76 -7.44 -16.87
CA LYS A 649 -60.12 -7.90 -16.50
C LYS A 649 -61.21 -7.19 -17.31
N LEU A 650 -61.02 -5.91 -17.63
CA LEU A 650 -61.97 -5.12 -18.43
C LEU A 650 -61.97 -5.51 -19.92
N SER A 651 -60.84 -5.95 -20.49
CA SER A 651 -60.79 -6.45 -21.87
C SER A 651 -61.47 -7.80 -22.02
N ASP A 652 -61.29 -8.71 -21.04
CA ASP A 652 -61.91 -10.04 -21.07
C ASP A 652 -63.44 -9.98 -20.92
N HIS A 653 -63.97 -8.94 -20.26
CA HIS A 653 -65.41 -8.69 -20.19
C HIS A 653 -66.01 -7.99 -21.42
N SER A 654 -65.19 -7.52 -22.35
CA SER A 654 -65.65 -6.89 -23.60
C SER A 654 -65.73 -7.83 -24.80
N GLU A 655 -65.30 -9.09 -24.65
CA GLU A 655 -65.37 -10.15 -25.67
C GLU A 655 -66.44 -11.23 -25.39
N ILE A 656 -67.40 -10.98 -24.48
CA ILE A 656 -68.57 -11.86 -24.27
C ILE A 656 -69.83 -11.26 -24.88
#